data_AF-F0XV48-F1
#
_entry.id   AF-F0XV48-F1
#
_cell.length_a   1.000
_cell.length_b   1.000
_cell.length_c   1.000
_cell.angle_alpha   90.00
_cell.angle_beta   90.00
_cell.angle_gamma   90.00
#
_symmetry.space_group_name_H-M   'P 1'
#
loop_
_entity.id
_entity.type
_entity.pdbx_description
1 polymer ?
#
loop_
_entity_poly.entity_id
_entity_poly.type
_entity_poly.pdbx_seq_one_letter_code
_entity_poly.pdbx_strand_id
1 'polypeptide(L)'
;MFVSFVLSSSFVAHSSALAISGGVDSMALAFLCSQLRRVDPWFRIADAPVGGFTALIVDHRLRDGSAVEAQAVAEAVRNLGHRTQVWALTNFGGSSSSSSSSIETAARHFRYRCLGVRMAQSRLVSLLLAHHADDQYETVLLRLLTGYGLHGGIRGLRGMRPAVDIPECRGLYGAHQSGLGEDRRHPQPYLMHAPSRRERRRIKSAMREDMAGEGSRRLGVLGLEGVDLDLDLDLDLELDPDDHYLQNYNPPHILPLDTEDLGIVAYRPLLAFPKARLIATCEAHNVPWFEDPTNADPGLTLRNAVRHIARHHRLPAALQPPSVLRLAERCHATAVAQEAEASRLLVRARVVVRFSTNAGTALVRLPRLVAFPRRRPVIGPAASAVYAAASRTRRHAHLRTIAALIVQRLLALVSPEPNPSPISQLQTVVDVLFPALADRSQSRSAHPKPFTICGVHFVPAVSTSSAATQPWVLARAPYPATPSAQPSIRFPALALPRRWDMSAAVAWPWPAWGRWHLYDGRFWIRLRSRLPVSVELRPFAADHAKPLRDSLGSPAAQAALQAALKTHAPGKARYTLPALYATGDVSWALAGREYWPVDTDGDEAKTSSSLRHPETEGSHLDTHRWRRFTWERQQHQDDRRLRLVALPTIGVHVPRIEHWLQWETRYRKVDTELLERAGVEPWAWP
;
A
#
# COMPACT_ATOMS: atom_id res chain seq x y z
N MET A 1 -34.74 1.94 32.36
CA MET A 1 -34.43 2.69 31.12
C MET A 1 -32.94 2.65 30.71
N PHE A 2 -31.98 2.69 31.64
CA PHE A 2 -30.52 2.61 31.32
C PHE A 2 -30.07 1.23 30.79
N VAL A 3 -30.69 0.13 31.26
CA VAL A 3 -30.41 -1.24 30.79
C VAL A 3 -30.95 -1.49 29.37
N SER A 4 -32.01 -0.78 28.96
CA SER A 4 -32.57 -0.90 27.60
C SER A 4 -31.74 -0.16 26.55
N PHE A 5 -31.01 0.89 26.94
CA PHE A 5 -30.14 1.63 26.02
C PHE A 5 -28.86 0.84 25.68
N VAL A 6 -28.35 0.04 26.62
CA VAL A 6 -27.18 -0.83 26.41
C VAL A 6 -27.48 -1.99 25.46
N LEU A 7 -28.71 -2.52 25.48
CA LEU A 7 -29.14 -3.58 24.55
C LEU A 7 -29.48 -3.06 23.13
N SER A 8 -29.58 -1.74 22.95
CA SER A 8 -29.87 -1.12 21.64
C SER A 8 -28.60 -0.81 20.83
N SER A 9 -27.43 -0.85 21.46
CA SER A 9 -26.13 -0.64 20.82
C SER A 9 -25.31 -1.93 20.90
N SER A 10 -25.68 -2.92 20.09
CA SER A 10 -24.88 -4.11 19.86
C SER A 10 -23.51 -3.69 19.33
N PHE A 11 -22.54 -3.41 20.19
CA PHE A 11 -21.15 -3.20 19.77
C PHE A 11 -20.65 -4.54 19.22
N VAL A 12 -20.45 -4.64 17.91
CA VAL A 12 -19.83 -5.82 17.30
C VAL A 12 -18.39 -5.89 17.80
N ALA A 13 -18.13 -6.82 18.73
CA ALA A 13 -16.80 -7.05 19.26
C ALA A 13 -15.98 -7.85 18.23
N HIS A 14 -14.87 -7.28 17.77
CA HIS A 14 -14.10 -7.85 16.67
C HIS A 14 -13.01 -8.79 17.19
N SER A 15 -12.72 -9.86 16.44
CA SER A 15 -11.64 -10.77 16.81
C SER A 15 -10.30 -10.22 16.34
N SER A 16 -9.26 -10.35 17.16
CA SER A 16 -7.87 -10.07 16.78
C SER A 16 -7.09 -11.37 16.53
N ALA A 17 -6.02 -11.30 15.74
CA ALA A 17 -5.18 -12.45 15.42
C ALA A 17 -3.92 -12.50 16.30
N LEU A 18 -3.52 -13.69 16.74
CA LEU A 18 -2.24 -13.94 17.40
C LEU A 18 -1.37 -14.80 16.47
N ALA A 19 -0.16 -14.37 16.13
CA ALA A 19 0.79 -15.24 15.44
C ALA A 19 1.49 -16.14 16.46
N ILE A 20 1.22 -17.45 16.41
CA ILE A 20 1.79 -18.42 17.36
C ILE A 20 2.76 -19.35 16.64
N SER A 21 4.01 -19.40 17.12
CA SER A 21 5.03 -20.32 16.62
C SER A 21 5.22 -21.54 17.53
N GLY A 22 4.72 -21.51 18.76
CA GLY A 22 4.93 -22.56 19.77
C GLY A 22 6.07 -22.26 20.76
N GLY A 23 6.95 -21.32 20.41
CA GLY A 23 8.02 -20.84 21.30
C GLY A 23 7.49 -20.05 22.49
N VAL A 24 8.31 -19.98 23.56
CA VAL A 24 7.98 -19.34 24.85
C VAL A 24 7.43 -17.92 24.68
N ASP A 25 7.97 -17.14 23.76
CA ASP A 25 7.58 -15.76 23.53
C ASP A 25 6.13 -15.67 23.03
N SER A 26 5.76 -16.54 22.08
CA SER A 26 4.41 -16.59 21.52
C SER A 26 3.38 -17.19 22.48
N MET A 27 3.79 -18.15 23.31
CA MET A 27 2.94 -18.73 24.34
C MET A 27 2.68 -17.75 25.50
N ALA A 28 3.69 -16.97 25.89
CA ALA A 28 3.53 -15.86 26.84
C ALA A 28 2.54 -14.82 26.29
N LEU A 29 2.65 -14.44 25.02
CA LEU A 29 1.69 -13.53 24.38
C LEU A 29 0.26 -14.08 24.43
N ALA A 30 0.07 -15.36 24.08
CA ALA A 30 -1.24 -16.01 24.14
C ALA A 30 -1.82 -16.02 25.56
N PHE A 31 -1.00 -16.36 26.56
CA PHE A 31 -1.41 -16.34 27.96
C PHE A 31 -1.82 -14.92 28.40
N LEU A 32 -0.99 -13.92 28.13
CA LEU A 32 -1.26 -12.52 28.51
C LEU A 32 -2.54 -12.00 27.85
N CYS A 33 -2.79 -12.34 26.59
CA CYS A 33 -4.04 -12.01 25.91
C CYS A 33 -5.27 -12.68 26.53
N SER A 34 -5.13 -13.89 27.08
CA SER A 34 -6.19 -14.57 27.83
C SER A 34 -6.50 -13.82 29.13
N GLN A 35 -5.46 -13.43 29.89
CA GLN A 35 -5.64 -12.67 31.13
C GLN A 35 -6.17 -11.26 30.89
N LEU A 36 -5.71 -10.57 29.84
CA LEU A 36 -6.14 -9.21 29.53
C LEU A 36 -7.66 -9.14 29.34
N ARG A 37 -8.26 -10.14 28.68
CA ARG A 37 -9.72 -10.20 28.52
C ARG A 37 -10.48 -10.38 29.83
N ARG A 38 -9.87 -11.01 30.83
CA ARG A 38 -10.48 -11.19 32.16
C ARG A 38 -10.42 -9.90 32.96
N VAL A 39 -9.30 -9.17 32.86
CA VAL A 39 -9.06 -7.93 33.60
C VAL A 39 -9.77 -6.73 32.96
N ASP A 40 -9.74 -6.63 31.64
CA ASP A 40 -10.39 -5.56 30.87
C ASP A 40 -11.17 -6.15 29.67
N PRO A 41 -12.44 -6.53 29.87
CA PRO A 41 -13.30 -7.06 28.80
C PRO A 41 -13.58 -6.05 27.68
N TRP A 42 -13.36 -4.76 27.93
CA TRP A 42 -13.64 -3.67 27.00
C TRP A 42 -12.38 -3.10 26.36
N PHE A 43 -11.24 -3.78 26.53
CA PHE A 43 -9.99 -3.34 25.94
C PHE A 43 -10.14 -3.21 24.42
N ARG A 44 -9.51 -2.17 23.87
CA ARG A 44 -9.58 -1.84 22.45
C ARG A 44 -8.22 -1.98 21.80
N ILE A 45 -8.20 -2.43 20.55
CA ILE A 45 -7.05 -2.31 19.67
C ILE A 45 -7.43 -1.32 18.57
N ALA A 46 -6.65 -0.24 18.46
CA ALA A 46 -7.08 0.98 17.78
C ALA A 46 -8.44 1.45 18.35
N ASP A 47 -9.47 1.59 17.51
CA ASP A 47 -10.78 2.09 17.92
C ASP A 47 -11.80 0.98 18.23
N ALA A 48 -11.46 -0.28 17.94
CA ALA A 48 -12.39 -1.40 18.02
C ALA A 48 -12.24 -2.19 19.34
N PRO A 49 -13.36 -2.49 20.04
CA PRO A 49 -13.34 -3.41 21.17
C PRO A 49 -13.04 -4.83 20.69
N VAL A 50 -12.20 -5.54 21.43
CA VAL A 50 -11.78 -6.89 21.05
C VAL A 50 -12.68 -7.94 21.69
N GLY A 51 -13.46 -8.62 20.85
CA GLY A 51 -14.36 -9.69 21.27
C GLY A 51 -13.66 -11.00 21.62
N GLY A 52 -12.48 -11.23 21.06
CA GLY A 52 -11.69 -12.44 21.30
C GLY A 52 -10.44 -12.50 20.44
N PHE A 53 -9.68 -13.58 20.60
CA PHE A 53 -8.48 -13.82 19.82
C PHE A 53 -8.58 -15.12 19.02
N THR A 54 -7.99 -15.08 17.83
CA THR A 54 -7.79 -16.24 16.96
C THR A 54 -6.30 -16.43 16.76
N ALA A 55 -5.76 -17.52 17.29
CA ALA A 55 -4.39 -17.93 17.07
C ALA A 55 -4.21 -18.54 15.68
N LEU A 56 -3.22 -18.01 14.97
CA LEU A 56 -2.81 -18.41 13.63
C LEU A 56 -1.46 -19.11 13.74
N ILE A 57 -1.43 -20.39 13.42
CA ILE A 57 -0.24 -21.25 13.49
C ILE A 57 0.14 -21.64 12.06
N VAL A 58 1.38 -21.38 11.68
CA VAL A 58 1.92 -21.72 10.35
C VAL A 58 2.97 -22.82 10.52
N ASP A 59 2.63 -24.02 10.05
CA ASP A 59 3.57 -25.14 9.93
C ASP A 59 4.41 -24.94 8.66
N HIS A 60 5.70 -24.74 8.86
CA HIS A 60 6.65 -24.53 7.78
C HIS A 60 7.07 -25.82 7.06
N ARG A 61 6.80 -27.02 7.61
CA ARG A 61 7.26 -28.31 7.08
C ARG A 61 8.76 -28.38 6.78
N LEU A 62 9.57 -27.67 7.58
CA LEU A 62 11.03 -27.65 7.42
C LEU A 62 11.72 -28.85 8.08
N ARG A 63 11.05 -29.56 8.98
CA ARG A 63 11.56 -30.74 9.68
C ARG A 63 10.46 -31.76 9.91
N ASP A 64 10.87 -33.01 10.08
CA ASP A 64 9.98 -34.08 10.50
C ASP A 64 9.40 -33.79 11.90
N GLY A 65 8.11 -34.09 12.08
CA GLY A 65 7.39 -33.83 13.32
C GLY A 65 6.85 -32.40 13.50
N SER A 66 7.12 -31.46 12.58
CA SER A 66 6.62 -30.07 12.69
C SER A 66 5.09 -29.97 12.72
N ALA A 67 4.41 -30.86 11.98
CA ALA A 67 2.95 -30.92 11.96
C ALA A 67 2.37 -31.39 13.31
N VAL A 68 3.02 -32.36 13.98
CA VAL A 68 2.61 -32.86 15.29
C VAL A 68 2.76 -31.77 16.34
N GLU A 69 3.90 -31.07 16.31
CA GLU A 69 4.14 -29.93 17.19
C GLU A 69 3.15 -28.80 16.95
N ALA A 70 2.85 -28.44 15.70
CA ALA A 70 1.86 -27.42 15.39
C ALA A 70 0.46 -27.76 15.95
N GLN A 71 0.09 -29.05 15.98
CA GLN A 71 -1.16 -29.49 16.60
C GLN A 71 -1.09 -29.43 18.14
N ALA A 72 0.02 -29.86 18.75
CA ALA A 72 0.20 -29.76 20.20
C ALA A 72 0.18 -28.31 20.69
N VAL A 73 0.79 -27.38 19.92
CA VAL A 73 0.71 -25.94 20.16
C VAL A 73 -0.73 -25.44 20.04
N ALA A 74 -1.49 -25.91 19.04
CA ALA A 74 -2.90 -25.55 18.91
C ALA A 74 -3.73 -26.03 20.11
N GLU A 75 -3.48 -27.22 20.63
CA GLU A 75 -4.13 -27.73 21.85
C GLU A 75 -3.80 -26.87 23.07
N ALA A 76 -2.53 -26.57 23.29
CA ALA A 76 -2.11 -25.69 24.38
C ALA A 76 -2.79 -24.31 24.32
N VAL A 77 -2.90 -23.73 23.13
CA VAL A 77 -3.54 -22.41 22.94
C VAL A 77 -5.06 -22.48 23.08
N ARG A 78 -5.71 -23.58 22.68
CA ARG A 78 -7.13 -23.82 22.95
C ARG A 78 -7.40 -23.88 24.46
N ASN A 79 -6.52 -24.52 25.23
CA ASN A 79 -6.63 -24.59 26.69
C ASN A 79 -6.49 -23.20 27.36
N LEU A 80 -5.81 -22.25 26.71
CA LEU A 80 -5.76 -20.84 27.12
C LEU A 80 -7.03 -20.05 26.76
N GLY A 81 -8.00 -20.65 26.08
CA GLY A 81 -9.30 -20.05 25.76
C GLY A 81 -9.35 -19.31 24.41
N HIS A 82 -8.41 -19.57 23.51
CA HIS A 82 -8.35 -18.93 22.19
C HIS A 82 -8.80 -19.87 21.08
N ARG A 83 -9.42 -19.31 20.03
CA ARG A 83 -9.70 -20.07 18.80
C ARG A 83 -8.40 -20.33 18.07
N THR A 84 -8.23 -21.50 17.46
CA THR A 84 -6.99 -21.86 16.76
C THR A 84 -7.26 -22.21 15.32
N GLN A 85 -6.34 -21.82 14.44
CA GLN A 85 -6.32 -22.27 13.06
C GLN A 85 -4.87 -22.59 12.66
N VAL A 86 -4.66 -23.77 12.08
CA VAL A 86 -3.34 -24.32 11.71
C VAL A 86 -3.29 -24.51 10.21
N TRP A 87 -2.20 -24.09 9.57
CA TRP A 87 -1.95 -24.35 8.15
C TRP A 87 -0.53 -24.76 7.91
N ALA A 88 -0.38 -25.73 7.02
CA ALA A 88 0.91 -26.05 6.46
C ALA A 88 1.19 -25.24 5.19
N LEU A 89 2.42 -24.76 5.06
CA LEU A 89 2.90 -24.22 3.80
C LEU A 89 3.04 -25.35 2.78
N THR A 90 2.33 -25.25 1.66
CA THR A 90 2.52 -26.11 0.49
C THR A 90 3.36 -25.34 -0.52
N ASN A 91 4.43 -25.97 -1.02
CA ASN A 91 5.35 -25.46 -2.04
C ASN A 91 6.22 -24.26 -1.59
N PHE A 92 7.39 -24.52 -1.02
CA PHE A 92 8.54 -23.66 -1.29
C PHE A 92 8.83 -23.81 -2.78
N GLY A 93 8.51 -22.80 -3.60
CA GLY A 93 8.77 -22.85 -5.03
C GLY A 93 10.21 -23.32 -5.28
N GLY A 94 10.39 -24.32 -6.14
CA GLY A 94 11.64 -25.05 -6.36
C GLY A 94 12.80 -24.16 -6.78
N SER A 95 13.47 -23.56 -5.80
CA SER A 95 14.79 -22.95 -5.95
C SER A 95 15.73 -23.65 -4.99
N SER A 96 16.25 -24.77 -5.48
CA SER A 96 17.38 -25.50 -4.95
C SER A 96 18.67 -24.71 -5.20
N SER A 97 18.86 -23.57 -4.52
CA SER A 97 20.16 -22.89 -4.44
C SER A 97 20.46 -22.38 -3.02
N SER A 98 21.07 -23.29 -2.25
CA SER A 98 22.24 -23.07 -1.37
C SER A 98 22.45 -21.69 -0.73
N SER A 99 21.78 -21.43 0.40
CA SER A 99 22.33 -20.78 1.61
C SER A 99 21.25 -20.73 2.71
N SER A 100 21.61 -20.94 3.98
CA SER A 100 20.67 -20.91 5.12
C SER A 100 19.94 -19.55 5.25
N SER A 101 20.61 -18.45 4.90
CA SER A 101 20.05 -17.09 4.92
C SER A 101 18.93 -16.86 3.89
N SER A 102 18.99 -17.55 2.74
CA SER A 102 17.95 -17.49 1.71
C SER A 102 16.67 -18.18 2.21
N ILE A 103 16.83 -19.30 2.94
CA ILE A 103 15.72 -20.08 3.49
C ILE A 103 14.98 -19.30 4.58
N GLU A 104 15.68 -18.63 5.52
CA GLU A 104 15.03 -17.81 6.57
C GLU A 104 14.21 -16.67 5.94
N THR A 105 14.79 -15.98 4.96
CA THR A 105 14.12 -14.86 4.26
C THR A 105 12.89 -15.36 3.50
N ALA A 106 13.01 -16.49 2.81
CA ALA A 106 11.89 -17.13 2.10
C ALA A 106 10.80 -17.59 3.08
N ALA A 107 11.16 -18.29 4.16
CA ALA A 107 10.24 -18.74 5.19
C ALA A 107 9.50 -17.55 5.83
N ARG A 108 10.21 -16.46 6.14
CA ARG A 108 9.62 -15.21 6.63
C ARG A 108 8.60 -14.64 5.64
N HIS A 109 8.95 -14.54 4.36
CA HIS A 109 8.08 -14.04 3.30
C HIS A 109 6.81 -14.89 3.17
N PHE A 110 6.95 -16.22 3.07
CA PHE A 110 5.80 -17.12 2.98
C PHE A 110 4.93 -17.11 4.23
N ARG A 111 5.54 -17.04 5.42
CA ARG A 111 4.82 -16.92 6.70
C ARG A 111 3.87 -15.73 6.70
N TYR A 112 4.41 -14.54 6.42
CA TYR A 112 3.62 -13.32 6.47
C TYR A 112 2.58 -13.27 5.34
N ARG A 113 2.90 -13.77 4.14
CA ARG A 113 1.90 -13.87 3.07
C ARG A 113 0.76 -14.83 3.43
N CYS A 114 1.06 -15.98 4.03
CA CYS A 114 0.05 -16.91 4.51
C CYS A 114 -0.85 -16.26 5.57
N LEU A 115 -0.26 -15.61 6.57
CA LEU A 115 -0.98 -14.83 7.58
C LEU A 115 -1.87 -13.75 6.92
N GLY A 116 -1.32 -12.99 5.98
CA GLY A 116 -2.02 -11.91 5.26
C GLY A 116 -3.23 -12.40 4.46
N VAL A 117 -3.07 -13.46 3.66
CA VAL A 117 -4.19 -14.08 2.91
C VAL A 117 -5.28 -14.49 3.88
N ARG A 118 -4.90 -15.15 4.97
CA ARG A 118 -5.87 -15.80 5.85
C ARG A 118 -6.62 -14.82 6.73
N MET A 119 -5.92 -13.80 7.22
CA MET A 119 -6.53 -12.68 7.93
C MET A 119 -7.47 -11.89 7.03
N ALA A 120 -7.09 -11.63 5.78
CA ALA A 120 -7.98 -10.97 4.82
C ALA A 120 -9.27 -11.78 4.56
N GLN A 121 -9.16 -13.11 4.38
CA GLN A 121 -10.33 -14.00 4.26
C GLN A 121 -11.22 -14.01 5.50
N SER A 122 -10.60 -13.96 6.69
CA SER A 122 -11.31 -14.01 7.98
C SER A 122 -11.74 -12.63 8.48
N ARG A 123 -11.53 -11.56 7.68
CA ARG A 123 -11.75 -10.15 8.04
C ARG A 123 -11.10 -9.74 9.37
N LEU A 124 -9.91 -10.30 9.66
CA LEU A 124 -9.08 -9.92 10.79
C LEU A 124 -8.10 -8.83 10.35
N VAL A 125 -7.99 -7.76 11.12
CA VAL A 125 -7.14 -6.61 10.76
C VAL A 125 -6.06 -6.26 11.78
N SER A 126 -6.15 -6.84 12.98
CA SER A 126 -5.13 -6.69 14.03
C SER A 126 -4.35 -8.00 14.17
N LEU A 127 -3.05 -7.97 13.90
CA LEU A 127 -2.13 -9.10 14.10
C LEU A 127 -1.19 -8.81 15.26
N LEU A 128 -1.17 -9.62 16.30
CA LEU A 128 -0.21 -9.49 17.40
C LEU A 128 0.96 -10.45 17.17
N LEU A 129 2.17 -9.91 17.31
CA LEU A 129 3.45 -10.62 17.18
C LEU A 129 4.19 -10.59 18.51
N ALA A 130 4.82 -11.70 18.87
CA ALA A 130 5.54 -11.85 20.13
C ALA A 130 7.00 -11.34 20.10
N HIS A 131 7.28 -10.29 19.32
CA HIS A 131 8.61 -9.69 19.31
C HIS A 131 8.88 -8.94 20.62
N HIS A 132 10.06 -9.13 21.19
CA HIS A 132 10.44 -8.63 22.52
C HIS A 132 11.67 -7.71 22.51
N ALA A 133 12.11 -7.26 23.69
CA ALA A 133 13.23 -6.31 23.81
C ALA A 133 14.56 -6.89 23.28
N ASP A 134 14.84 -8.16 23.54
CA ASP A 134 16.07 -8.77 23.04
C ASP A 134 16.06 -8.87 21.49
N ASP A 135 14.91 -9.08 20.85
CA ASP A 135 14.81 -9.03 19.38
C ASP A 135 15.11 -7.63 18.83
N GLN A 136 14.72 -6.58 19.57
CA GLN A 136 15.07 -5.21 19.22
C GLN A 136 16.56 -4.97 19.29
N TYR A 137 17.18 -5.42 20.38
CA TYR A 137 18.60 -5.33 20.57
C TYR A 137 19.36 -6.02 19.43
N GLU A 138 19.02 -7.28 19.13
CA GLU A 138 19.61 -8.06 18.02
C GLU A 138 19.45 -7.34 16.68
N THR A 139 18.25 -6.80 16.42
CA THR A 139 17.95 -6.09 15.16
C THR A 139 18.76 -4.81 15.01
N VAL A 140 18.87 -4.01 16.07
CA VAL A 140 19.61 -2.74 16.03
C VAL A 140 21.11 -3.00 15.95
N LEU A 141 21.62 -3.97 16.69
CA LEU A 141 23.03 -4.35 16.63
C LEU A 141 23.43 -4.88 15.25
N LEU A 142 22.61 -5.74 14.65
CA LEU A 142 22.84 -6.23 13.28
C LEU A 142 22.87 -5.06 12.27
N ARG A 143 21.99 -4.06 12.43
CA ARG A 143 21.98 -2.86 11.59
C ARG A 143 23.20 -1.96 11.79
N LEU A 144 23.74 -1.90 13.00
CA LEU A 144 25.00 -1.19 13.27
C LEU A 144 26.17 -1.90 12.57
N LEU A 145 26.27 -3.23 12.71
CA LEU A 145 27.33 -4.04 12.09
C LEU A 145 27.30 -3.99 10.56
N THR A 146 26.12 -3.86 9.97
CA THR A 146 25.92 -3.76 8.51
C THR A 146 26.00 -2.31 7.98
N GLY A 147 26.30 -1.33 8.84
CA GLY A 147 26.53 0.07 8.41
C GLY A 147 25.27 0.86 8.05
N TYR A 148 24.07 0.43 8.47
CA TYR A 148 22.83 1.18 8.21
C TYR A 148 22.80 2.56 8.88
N GLY A 149 23.56 2.76 9.96
CA GLY A 149 23.71 4.07 10.60
C GLY A 149 24.40 5.10 9.70
N LEU A 150 25.31 4.66 8.82
CA LEU A 150 26.05 5.51 7.89
C LEU A 150 25.25 5.85 6.64
N HIS A 151 24.50 4.88 6.10
CA HIS A 151 23.77 5.02 4.83
C HIS A 151 22.29 5.44 5.00
N GLY A 152 21.64 5.01 6.09
CA GLY A 152 20.22 5.24 6.38
C GLY A 152 19.96 6.26 7.50
N GLY A 153 21.02 6.83 8.09
CA GLY A 153 20.96 7.78 9.21
C GLY A 153 20.16 7.25 10.41
N ILE A 154 19.58 8.17 11.19
CA ILE A 154 18.80 7.84 12.38
C ILE A 154 17.60 6.91 12.10
N ARG A 155 17.08 6.89 10.86
CA ARG A 155 15.90 6.08 10.49
C ARG A 155 16.23 4.61 10.35
N GLY A 156 17.46 4.26 9.96
CA GLY A 156 17.95 2.89 9.94
C GLY A 156 18.01 2.28 11.34
N LEU A 157 18.31 3.09 12.36
CA LEU A 157 18.55 2.63 13.73
C LEU A 157 17.31 2.63 14.63
N ARG A 158 16.10 2.91 14.10
CA ARG A 158 14.83 2.89 14.86
C ARG A 158 14.39 1.51 15.36
N GLY A 159 15.14 0.44 15.05
CA GLY A 159 14.73 -0.94 15.32
C GLY A 159 13.43 -1.34 14.61
N MET A 160 12.67 -2.22 15.24
CA MET A 160 11.28 -2.57 14.90
C MET A 160 10.32 -1.52 15.46
N ARG A 161 9.23 -1.23 14.75
CA ARG A 161 8.20 -0.30 15.27
C ARG A 161 7.13 -1.08 16.05
N PRO A 162 6.47 -0.48 17.05
CA PRO A 162 5.39 -1.13 17.79
C PRO A 162 4.20 -1.55 16.92
N ALA A 163 3.88 -0.76 15.89
CA ALA A 163 2.84 -1.05 14.91
C ALA A 163 3.33 -0.73 13.49
N VAL A 164 3.03 -1.60 12.55
CA VAL A 164 3.33 -1.45 11.11
C VAL A 164 2.27 -2.15 10.27
N ASP A 165 2.11 -1.77 9.01
CA ASP A 165 1.42 -2.61 8.02
C ASP A 165 2.07 -4.01 8.00
N ILE A 166 1.26 -5.06 7.82
CA ILE A 166 1.76 -6.43 7.76
C ILE A 166 2.88 -6.54 6.70
N PRO A 167 4.09 -7.02 7.08
CA PRO A 167 5.21 -7.06 6.16
C PRO A 167 4.99 -8.14 5.09
N GLU A 168 5.73 -8.07 3.97
CA GLU A 168 5.72 -9.09 2.90
C GLU A 168 4.37 -9.30 2.18
N CYS A 169 3.32 -8.56 2.51
CA CYS A 169 1.99 -8.70 1.91
C CYS A 169 1.67 -7.64 0.84
N ARG A 170 2.67 -6.94 0.30
CA ARG A 170 2.44 -5.93 -0.74
C ARG A 170 1.73 -6.57 -1.94
N GLY A 171 0.70 -5.90 -2.45
CA GLY A 171 -0.12 -6.40 -3.56
C GLY A 171 -1.17 -7.45 -3.16
N LEU A 172 -1.32 -7.75 -1.86
CA LEU A 172 -2.40 -8.60 -1.33
C LEU A 172 -3.55 -7.72 -0.84
N TYR A 173 -4.65 -7.73 -1.59
CA TYR A 173 -5.85 -6.98 -1.25
C TYR A 173 -6.45 -7.43 0.09
N GLY A 174 -6.81 -6.48 0.94
CA GLY A 174 -7.34 -6.74 2.28
C GLY A 174 -6.26 -6.96 3.34
N ALA A 175 -4.99 -7.09 2.95
CA ALA A 175 -3.88 -7.25 3.88
C ALA A 175 -2.96 -6.03 3.95
N HIS A 176 -2.50 -5.51 2.82
CA HIS A 176 -1.56 -4.39 2.82
C HIS A 176 -2.17 -3.17 2.15
N GLN A 177 -2.41 -2.10 2.92
CA GLN A 177 -2.88 -0.80 2.41
C GLN A 177 -4.09 -0.92 1.46
N SER A 178 -4.97 -1.87 1.77
CA SER A 178 -6.18 -2.21 1.05
C SER A 178 -7.18 -2.93 1.97
N GLY A 179 -8.46 -2.82 1.66
CA GLY A 179 -9.56 -3.48 2.34
C GLY A 179 -10.47 -2.52 3.11
N LEU A 180 -11.63 -3.04 3.51
CA LEU A 180 -12.65 -2.38 4.35
C LEU A 180 -13.34 -1.13 3.77
N GLY A 181 -13.18 -0.81 2.48
CA GLY A 181 -13.99 0.25 1.85
C GLY A 181 -15.52 0.06 1.99
N GLU A 182 -15.97 -1.20 2.06
CA GLU A 182 -17.38 -1.54 2.35
C GLU A 182 -17.76 -1.36 3.83
N ASP A 183 -16.79 -1.47 4.75
CA ASP A 183 -16.99 -1.33 6.19
C ASP A 183 -17.35 0.11 6.57
N ARG A 184 -16.86 1.11 5.84
CA ARG A 184 -17.32 2.51 5.96
C ARG A 184 -18.81 2.68 5.70
N ARG A 185 -19.37 1.86 4.81
CA ARG A 185 -20.80 1.85 4.49
C ARG A 185 -21.59 1.04 5.51
N HIS A 186 -20.90 0.30 6.39
CA HIS A 186 -21.52 -0.42 7.47
C HIS A 186 -21.96 0.56 8.58
N PRO A 187 -23.15 0.38 9.19
CA PRO A 187 -23.63 1.25 10.27
C PRO A 187 -22.69 1.32 11.49
N GLN A 188 -21.83 0.33 11.66
CA GLN A 188 -20.80 0.25 12.68
C GLN A 188 -19.48 -0.17 12.03
N PRO A 189 -18.65 0.78 11.55
CA PRO A 189 -17.35 0.46 10.97
C PRO A 189 -16.37 0.01 12.06
N TYR A 190 -15.41 -0.83 11.67
CA TYR A 190 -14.28 -1.23 12.50
C TYR A 190 -13.40 -0.04 12.92
N LEU A 191 -13.24 0.95 12.03
CA LEU A 191 -12.47 2.17 12.32
C LEU A 191 -13.37 3.40 12.27
N MET A 192 -13.40 4.11 13.41
CA MET A 192 -14.19 5.31 13.60
C MET A 192 -13.34 6.53 13.24
N HIS A 193 -13.54 7.09 12.05
CA HIS A 193 -12.80 8.26 11.58
C HIS A 193 -13.11 9.55 12.36
N ALA A 194 -14.18 9.57 13.17
CA ALA A 194 -14.54 10.69 14.02
C ALA A 194 -14.48 10.28 15.51
N PRO A 195 -13.45 10.70 16.26
CA PRO A 195 -13.40 10.43 17.69
C PRO A 195 -14.59 11.08 18.40
N SER A 196 -15.16 10.38 19.39
CA SER A 196 -16.25 10.88 20.22
C SER A 196 -15.86 12.18 20.94
N ARG A 197 -16.83 12.96 21.43
CA ARG A 197 -16.52 14.19 22.20
C ARG A 197 -15.61 13.91 23.40
N ARG A 198 -15.77 12.75 24.06
CA ARG A 198 -14.93 12.33 25.20
C ARG A 198 -13.51 11.98 24.77
N GLU A 199 -13.36 11.25 23.66
CA GLU A 199 -12.06 10.94 23.06
C GLU A 199 -11.36 12.20 22.57
N ARG A 200 -12.07 13.13 21.89
CA ARG A 200 -11.51 14.43 21.49
C ARG A 200 -10.98 15.22 22.70
N ARG A 201 -11.68 15.19 23.84
CA ARG A 201 -11.18 15.83 25.07
C ARG A 201 -9.94 15.13 25.62
N ARG A 202 -9.92 13.79 25.64
CA ARG A 202 -8.74 13.00 26.06
C ARG A 202 -7.55 13.23 25.14
N ILE A 203 -7.74 13.15 23.83
CA ILE A 203 -6.73 13.44 22.80
C ILE A 203 -6.23 14.88 22.98
N LYS A 204 -7.10 15.85 23.19
CA LYS A 204 -6.71 17.25 23.44
C LYS A 204 -5.95 17.42 24.76
N SER A 205 -6.28 16.66 25.81
CA SER A 205 -5.53 16.66 27.08
C SER A 205 -4.16 16.04 26.89
N ALA A 206 -4.08 14.84 26.31
CA ALA A 206 -2.84 14.15 26.00
C ALA A 206 -1.94 14.98 25.07
N MET A 207 -2.51 15.61 24.03
CA MET A 207 -1.79 16.54 23.16
C MET A 207 -1.30 17.79 23.90
N ARG A 208 -2.06 18.29 24.89
CA ARG A 208 -1.62 19.43 25.73
C ARG A 208 -0.52 19.03 26.70
N GLU A 209 -0.60 17.83 27.27
CA GLU A 209 0.42 17.25 28.15
C GLU A 209 1.71 16.94 27.37
N ASP A 210 1.60 16.36 26.17
CA ASP A 210 2.71 16.14 25.25
C ASP A 210 3.33 17.48 24.83
N MET A 211 2.53 18.49 24.45
CA MET A 211 3.03 19.82 24.12
C MET A 211 3.70 20.52 25.31
N ALA A 212 3.15 20.38 26.53
CA ALA A 212 3.72 20.96 27.75
C ALA A 212 5.02 20.28 28.20
N GLY A 213 5.17 18.97 27.95
CA GLY A 213 6.41 18.23 28.19
C GLY A 213 7.43 18.29 27.05
N GLU A 214 7.00 18.54 25.80
CA GLU A 214 7.85 18.59 24.60
C GLU A 214 8.73 19.83 24.52
N GLY A 215 8.29 20.98 25.04
CA GLY A 215 9.09 22.21 25.02
C GLY A 215 10.47 22.00 25.65
N SER A 216 10.51 21.37 26.83
CA SER A 216 11.76 21.09 27.56
C SER A 216 12.53 19.87 27.02
N ARG A 217 11.83 18.81 26.54
CA ARG A 217 12.48 17.59 26.01
C ARG A 217 13.03 17.74 24.59
N ARG A 218 12.43 18.58 23.73
CA ARG A 218 12.94 18.88 22.38
C ARG A 218 14.34 19.48 22.43
N LEU A 219 14.60 20.34 23.41
CA LEU A 219 15.90 20.95 23.63
C LEU A 219 16.97 19.94 24.06
N GLY A 220 16.66 19.06 25.03
CA GLY A 220 17.61 18.05 25.51
C GLY A 220 17.95 16.96 24.47
N VAL A 221 16.96 16.48 23.69
CA VAL A 221 17.17 15.36 22.73
C VAL A 221 17.91 15.80 21.46
N LEU A 222 17.80 17.08 21.06
CA LEU A 222 18.50 17.68 19.91
C LEU A 222 19.85 18.35 20.30
N GLY A 223 20.23 18.31 21.58
CA GLY A 223 21.44 18.97 22.10
C GLY A 223 21.38 20.50 22.02
N LEU A 224 20.19 21.08 22.13
CA LEU A 224 19.88 22.50 21.99
C LEU A 224 19.41 23.07 23.35
N GLU A 225 20.16 22.90 24.44
CA GLU A 225 19.80 23.51 25.74
C GLU A 225 19.89 25.05 25.65
N GLY A 226 18.87 25.77 26.15
CA GLY A 226 18.89 27.23 26.33
C GLY A 226 18.30 28.11 25.21
N VAL A 227 17.52 27.58 24.27
CA VAL A 227 16.88 28.36 23.19
C VAL A 227 15.37 28.10 23.14
N ASP A 228 14.56 29.09 23.52
CA ASP A 228 13.12 29.07 23.29
C ASP A 228 12.86 29.03 21.77
N LEU A 229 12.43 27.87 21.26
CA LEU A 229 11.93 27.74 19.90
C LEU A 229 10.41 28.00 19.89
N ASP A 230 10.05 29.26 20.03
CA ASP A 230 8.83 29.75 19.39
C ASP A 230 9.06 29.69 17.88
N LEU A 231 8.69 28.55 17.29
CA LEU A 231 8.61 28.34 15.84
C LEU A 231 7.37 29.05 15.30
N ASP A 232 7.35 30.38 15.43
CA ASP A 232 6.68 31.23 14.46
C ASP A 232 7.49 31.13 13.17
N LEU A 233 7.26 30.05 12.42
CA LEU A 233 7.45 30.14 10.98
C LEU A 233 6.48 31.24 10.53
N ASP A 234 7.03 32.42 10.27
CA ASP A 234 6.44 33.40 9.35
C ASP A 234 6.29 32.71 7.99
N LEU A 235 5.25 31.89 7.90
CA LEU A 235 4.66 31.45 6.66
C LEU A 235 3.99 32.71 6.12
N ASP A 236 4.75 33.51 5.39
CA ASP A 236 4.23 34.53 4.48
C ASP A 236 3.38 33.80 3.43
N LEU A 237 2.16 33.45 3.81
CA LEU A 237 1.08 33.04 2.93
C LEU A 237 0.54 34.32 2.31
N GLU A 238 1.32 34.94 1.43
CA GLU A 238 0.77 35.83 0.42
C GLU A 238 -0.14 34.96 -0.46
N LEU A 239 -1.41 34.89 -0.08
CA LEU A 239 -2.48 34.50 -1.00
C LEU A 239 -2.54 35.62 -2.02
N ASP A 240 -2.07 35.35 -3.22
CA ASP A 240 -2.20 36.25 -4.36
C ASP A 240 -3.71 36.53 -4.55
N PRO A 241 -4.19 37.78 -4.44
CA PRO A 241 -5.60 38.11 -4.58
C PRO A 241 -6.15 37.83 -5.99
N ASP A 242 -5.27 37.69 -6.98
CA ASP A 242 -5.60 37.54 -8.40
C ASP A 242 -5.71 36.07 -8.86
N ASP A 243 -6.16 35.16 -7.98
CA ASP A 243 -6.45 33.75 -8.32
C ASP A 243 -7.78 33.65 -9.12
N HIS A 244 -7.87 34.37 -10.25
CA HIS A 244 -9.01 34.44 -11.17
C HIS A 244 -9.20 33.18 -12.04
N TYR A 245 -8.71 32.02 -11.61
CA TYR A 245 -8.79 30.76 -12.37
C TYR A 245 -10.06 29.92 -12.12
N LEU A 246 -11.07 30.45 -11.42
CA LEU A 246 -12.15 29.62 -10.86
C LEU A 246 -13.58 29.91 -11.31
N GLN A 247 -13.85 30.81 -12.25
CA GLN A 247 -15.25 31.20 -12.52
C GLN A 247 -15.98 30.54 -13.67
N ASN A 248 -15.35 29.78 -14.58
CA ASN A 248 -16.05 29.25 -15.76
C ASN A 248 -15.61 27.83 -16.18
N TYR A 249 -15.65 26.85 -15.27
CA TYR A 249 -15.39 25.46 -15.62
C TYR A 249 -16.47 24.51 -15.09
N ASN A 250 -17.31 24.00 -15.99
CA ASN A 250 -18.28 22.95 -15.71
C ASN A 250 -18.02 21.74 -16.64
N PRO A 251 -16.92 20.99 -16.43
CA PRO A 251 -16.63 19.78 -17.20
C PRO A 251 -17.57 18.64 -16.74
N PRO A 252 -17.82 17.62 -17.58
CA PRO A 252 -18.54 16.44 -17.15
C PRO A 252 -17.81 15.80 -15.97
N HIS A 253 -18.45 15.78 -14.79
CA HIS A 253 -17.87 15.25 -13.57
C HIS A 253 -17.74 13.72 -13.64
N ILE A 254 -16.54 13.23 -13.98
CA ILE A 254 -16.18 11.85 -13.67
C ILE A 254 -16.07 11.76 -12.15
N LEU A 255 -16.81 10.84 -11.54
CA LEU A 255 -16.72 10.61 -10.10
C LEU A 255 -15.30 10.16 -9.73
N PRO A 256 -14.71 10.71 -8.67
CA PRO A 256 -13.43 10.23 -8.18
C PRO A 256 -13.54 8.76 -7.79
N LEU A 257 -12.50 7.98 -8.08
CA LEU A 257 -12.43 6.60 -7.61
C LEU A 257 -12.43 6.56 -6.08
N ASP A 258 -13.16 5.59 -5.53
CA ASP A 258 -13.10 5.21 -4.12
C ASP A 258 -11.64 4.92 -3.74
N THR A 259 -11.17 5.49 -2.63
CA THR A 259 -9.87 5.17 -2.04
C THR A 259 -10.03 4.01 -1.09
N GLU A 260 -9.06 3.10 -1.09
CA GLU A 260 -8.89 2.17 0.02
C GLU A 260 -8.36 2.92 1.24
N ASP A 261 -8.65 2.46 2.46
CA ASP A 261 -8.26 3.24 3.65
C ASP A 261 -7.49 2.41 4.69
N LEU A 262 -7.53 1.09 4.57
CA LEU A 262 -7.12 0.17 5.64
C LEU A 262 -6.14 -0.91 5.18
N GLY A 263 -5.89 -1.89 6.04
CA GLY A 263 -4.90 -2.95 5.90
C GLY A 263 -4.69 -3.62 7.25
N ILE A 264 -4.09 -4.80 7.26
CA ILE A 264 -3.72 -5.51 8.48
C ILE A 264 -2.55 -4.78 9.13
N VAL A 265 -2.72 -4.44 10.41
CA VAL A 265 -1.67 -3.86 11.24
C VAL A 265 -1.07 -4.94 12.12
N ALA A 266 0.25 -5.09 12.03
CA ALA A 266 1.05 -5.95 12.89
C ALA A 266 1.54 -5.17 14.13
N TYR A 267 0.99 -5.52 15.28
CA TYR A 267 1.32 -5.00 16.60
C TYR A 267 2.37 -5.88 17.28
N ARG A 268 3.29 -5.25 18.01
CA ARG A 268 4.35 -5.89 18.78
C ARG A 268 4.30 -5.41 20.24
N PRO A 269 3.32 -5.87 21.04
CA PRO A 269 3.10 -5.36 22.40
C PRO A 269 4.24 -5.71 23.36
N LEU A 270 5.04 -6.75 23.06
CA LEU A 270 6.08 -7.25 23.96
C LEU A 270 7.45 -6.57 23.78
N LEU A 271 7.58 -5.57 22.89
CA LEU A 271 8.89 -4.96 22.55
C LEU A 271 9.64 -4.33 23.72
N ALA A 272 8.94 -3.93 24.78
CA ALA A 272 9.54 -3.34 25.98
C ALA A 272 9.95 -4.38 27.03
N PHE A 273 9.60 -5.65 26.84
CA PHE A 273 9.80 -6.69 27.84
C PHE A 273 10.98 -7.58 27.46
N PRO A 274 11.89 -7.89 28.39
CA PRO A 274 13.00 -8.80 28.13
C PRO A 274 12.51 -10.24 28.07
N LYS A 275 13.23 -11.09 27.32
CA LYS A 275 12.86 -12.51 27.16
C LYS A 275 12.77 -13.25 28.49
N ALA A 276 13.68 -12.97 29.42
CA ALA A 276 13.68 -13.58 30.75
C ALA A 276 12.35 -13.38 31.52
N ARG A 277 11.68 -12.22 31.32
CA ARG A 277 10.39 -11.96 31.96
C ARG A 277 9.26 -12.78 31.34
N LEU A 278 9.33 -13.04 30.02
CA LEU A 278 8.36 -13.88 29.32
C LEU A 278 8.49 -15.34 29.77
N ILE A 279 9.71 -15.85 29.89
CA ILE A 279 10.01 -17.19 30.43
C ILE A 279 9.44 -17.33 31.84
N ALA A 280 9.78 -16.41 32.75
CA ALA A 280 9.29 -16.42 34.13
C ALA A 280 7.75 -16.38 34.22
N THR A 281 7.09 -15.73 33.26
CA THR A 281 5.62 -15.66 33.20
C THR A 281 5.02 -17.02 32.82
N CYS A 282 5.61 -17.71 31.83
CA CYS A 282 5.18 -19.04 31.42
C CYS A 282 5.42 -20.07 32.53
N GLU A 283 6.60 -20.04 33.16
CA GLU A 283 6.94 -20.92 34.30
C GLU A 283 5.97 -20.73 35.47
N ALA A 284 5.73 -19.49 35.89
CA ALA A 284 4.84 -19.19 37.01
C ALA A 284 3.38 -19.65 36.81
N HIS A 285 2.95 -19.80 35.55
CA HIS A 285 1.58 -20.20 35.20
C HIS A 285 1.50 -21.55 34.52
N ASN A 286 2.59 -22.33 34.54
CA ASN A 286 2.68 -23.66 33.91
C ASN A 286 2.17 -23.68 32.46
N VAL A 287 2.50 -22.64 31.69
CA VAL A 287 2.15 -22.57 30.27
C VAL A 287 3.18 -23.42 29.51
N PRO A 288 2.79 -24.47 28.77
CA PRO A 288 3.73 -25.26 28.01
C PRO A 288 4.23 -24.49 26.76
N TRP A 289 5.49 -24.71 26.38
CA TRP A 289 6.06 -24.21 25.13
C TRP A 289 6.99 -25.25 24.49
N PHE A 290 7.28 -25.04 23.21
CA PHE A 290 8.15 -25.89 22.41
C PHE A 290 9.37 -25.07 21.98
N GLU A 291 10.57 -25.63 22.17
CA GLU A 291 11.81 -24.98 21.74
C GLU A 291 12.35 -25.64 20.49
N ASP A 292 12.54 -24.84 19.43
CA ASP A 292 13.16 -25.31 18.20
C ASP A 292 14.69 -25.38 18.39
N PRO A 293 15.31 -26.57 18.25
CA PRO A 293 16.75 -26.77 18.47
C PRO A 293 17.61 -25.97 17.48
N THR A 294 17.09 -25.61 16.31
CA THR A 294 17.82 -24.80 15.31
C THR A 294 18.11 -23.38 15.79
N ASN A 295 17.37 -22.88 16.79
CA ASN A 295 17.61 -21.55 17.38
C ASN A 295 18.90 -21.49 18.22
N ALA A 296 19.47 -22.65 18.58
CA ALA A 296 20.70 -22.73 19.38
C ALA A 296 21.97 -22.71 18.52
N ASP A 297 21.88 -22.97 17.22
CA ASP A 297 23.03 -23.04 16.31
C ASP A 297 23.51 -21.63 15.90
N PRO A 298 24.70 -21.18 16.34
CA PRO A 298 25.25 -19.87 16.00
C PRO A 298 25.70 -19.76 14.53
N GLY A 299 26.00 -20.87 13.86
CA GLY A 299 26.45 -20.89 12.46
C GLY A 299 25.31 -20.76 11.45
N LEU A 300 24.07 -20.99 11.88
CA LEU A 300 22.92 -21.08 10.98
C LEU A 300 22.48 -19.71 10.42
N THR A 301 22.45 -18.67 11.26
CA THR A 301 22.01 -17.32 10.88
C THR A 301 22.86 -16.24 11.54
N LEU A 302 23.01 -15.08 10.88
CA LEU A 302 23.69 -13.91 11.47
C LEU A 302 23.03 -13.46 12.77
N ARG A 303 21.70 -13.63 12.88
CA ARG A 303 20.98 -13.29 14.11
C ARG A 303 21.32 -14.24 15.25
N ASN A 304 21.42 -15.55 14.99
CA ASN A 304 21.86 -16.52 16.00
C ASN A 304 23.31 -16.25 16.44
N ALA A 305 24.20 -15.91 15.50
CA ALA A 305 25.57 -15.49 15.82
C ALA A 305 25.59 -14.25 16.73
N VAL A 306 24.81 -13.21 16.41
CA VAL A 306 24.68 -12.01 17.25
C VAL A 306 24.15 -12.35 18.64
N ARG A 307 23.11 -13.19 18.73
CA ARG A 307 22.54 -13.66 19.99
C ARG A 307 23.58 -14.44 20.82
N HIS A 308 24.36 -15.31 20.18
CA HIS A 308 25.42 -16.08 20.81
C HIS A 308 26.53 -15.17 21.36
N ILE A 309 27.00 -14.21 20.56
CA ILE A 309 28.00 -13.22 21.00
C ILE A 309 27.49 -12.43 22.20
N ALA A 310 26.27 -11.90 22.13
CA ALA A 310 25.69 -11.10 23.20
C ALA A 310 25.51 -11.87 24.52
N ARG A 311 25.27 -13.19 24.46
CA ARG A 311 25.09 -14.05 25.64
C ARG A 311 26.40 -14.53 26.24
N HIS A 312 27.35 -14.93 25.40
CA HIS A 312 28.59 -15.60 25.85
C HIS A 312 29.78 -14.65 25.98
N HIS A 313 29.71 -13.43 25.44
CA HIS A 313 30.82 -12.48 25.46
C HIS A 313 30.41 -11.14 26.07
N ARG A 314 31.31 -10.55 26.86
CA ARG A 314 31.09 -9.21 27.44
C ARG A 314 31.48 -8.13 26.44
N LEU A 315 30.48 -7.65 25.69
CA LEU A 315 30.64 -6.51 24.79
C LEU A 315 30.93 -5.19 25.56
N PRO A 316 31.57 -4.19 24.93
CA PRO A 316 31.72 -2.85 25.49
C PRO A 316 30.38 -2.22 25.90
N ALA A 317 30.37 -1.36 26.92
CA ALA A 317 29.15 -0.77 27.49
C ALA A 317 28.23 -0.10 26.45
N ALA A 318 28.79 0.48 25.38
CA ALA A 318 28.04 1.10 24.30
C ALA A 318 27.24 0.09 23.44
N LEU A 319 27.69 -1.17 23.37
CA LEU A 319 27.09 -2.25 22.58
C LEU A 319 26.24 -3.20 23.44
N GLN A 320 26.08 -2.92 24.72
CA GLN A 320 25.22 -3.68 25.63
C GLN A 320 23.73 -3.30 25.44
N PRO A 321 22.78 -4.20 25.81
CA PRO A 321 21.35 -3.99 25.57
C PRO A 321 20.79 -2.63 26.02
N PRO A 322 21.08 -2.11 27.24
CA PRO A 322 20.51 -0.84 27.68
C PRO A 322 20.90 0.35 26.80
N SER A 323 22.16 0.39 26.33
CA SER A 323 22.69 1.48 25.51
C SER A 323 22.11 1.45 24.09
N VAL A 324 22.06 0.25 23.51
CA VAL A 324 21.55 0.05 22.13
C VAL A 324 20.05 0.27 22.05
N LEU A 325 19.28 -0.20 23.05
CA LEU A 325 17.83 0.06 23.12
C LEU A 325 17.53 1.55 23.30
N ARG A 326 18.25 2.25 24.18
CA ARG A 326 18.12 3.70 24.37
C ARG A 326 18.46 4.49 23.10
N LEU A 327 19.47 4.05 22.34
CA LEU A 327 19.78 4.62 21.03
C LEU A 327 18.59 4.46 20.06
N ALA A 328 18.03 3.26 19.98
CA ALA A 328 16.89 2.97 19.11
C ALA A 328 15.65 3.80 19.48
N GLU A 329 15.36 3.95 20.77
CA GLU A 329 14.28 4.81 21.29
C GLU A 329 14.48 6.28 20.90
N ARG A 330 15.69 6.83 21.11
CA ARG A 330 16.02 8.21 20.68
C ARG A 330 15.84 8.38 19.18
N CYS A 331 16.41 7.48 18.38
CA CYS A 331 16.26 7.50 16.93
C CYS A 331 14.79 7.41 16.49
N HIS A 332 13.99 6.59 17.18
CA HIS A 332 12.55 6.46 16.93
C HIS A 332 11.83 7.78 17.24
N ALA A 333 12.04 8.35 18.43
CA ALA A 333 11.43 9.60 18.85
C ALA A 333 11.75 10.76 17.90
N THR A 334 13.03 10.93 17.53
CA THR A 334 13.43 11.98 16.58
C THR A 334 12.77 11.78 15.21
N ALA A 335 12.71 10.55 14.70
CA ALA A 335 12.09 10.29 13.41
C ALA A 335 10.57 10.52 13.43
N VAL A 336 9.87 10.14 14.51
CA VAL A 336 8.44 10.42 14.70
C VAL A 336 8.19 11.92 14.77
N ALA A 337 9.01 12.68 15.51
CA ALA A 337 8.88 14.13 15.59
C ALA A 337 9.03 14.80 14.22
N GLN A 338 10.03 14.39 13.43
CA GLN A 338 10.25 14.88 12.07
C GLN A 338 9.10 14.51 11.12
N GLU A 339 8.59 13.28 11.20
CA GLU A 339 7.43 12.83 10.41
C GLU A 339 6.17 13.65 10.76
N ALA A 340 5.94 13.90 12.05
CA ALA A 340 4.81 14.69 12.53
C ALA A 340 4.92 16.16 12.10
N GLU A 341 6.11 16.76 12.14
CA GLU A 341 6.36 18.12 11.68
C GLU A 341 6.10 18.27 10.17
N ALA A 342 6.61 17.34 9.36
CA ALA A 342 6.33 17.30 7.92
C ALA A 342 4.82 17.17 7.64
N SER A 343 4.11 16.30 8.35
CA SER A 343 2.65 16.17 8.25
C SER A 343 1.91 17.46 8.63
N ARG A 344 2.32 18.14 9.69
CA ARG A 344 1.72 19.44 10.09
C ARG A 344 1.92 20.49 9.01
N LEU A 345 3.09 20.57 8.39
CA LEU A 345 3.38 21.53 7.32
C LEU A 345 2.58 21.23 6.05
N LEU A 346 2.44 19.96 5.66
CA LEU A 346 1.60 19.55 4.53
C LEU A 346 0.17 20.08 4.66
N VAL A 347 -0.41 19.98 5.86
CA VAL A 347 -1.76 20.46 6.18
C VAL A 347 -1.81 21.98 6.30
N ARG A 348 -0.96 22.57 7.17
CA ARG A 348 -1.01 24.02 7.49
C ARG A 348 -0.72 24.90 6.28
N ALA A 349 0.20 24.48 5.41
CA ALA A 349 0.54 25.23 4.20
C ALA A 349 -0.33 24.89 2.99
N ARG A 350 -1.31 23.97 3.13
CA ARG A 350 -2.15 23.46 2.04
C ARG A 350 -1.32 23.05 0.83
N VAL A 351 -0.35 22.16 1.07
CA VAL A 351 0.65 21.81 0.06
C VAL A 351 0.02 21.08 -1.12
N VAL A 352 -0.92 20.18 -0.86
CA VAL A 352 -1.71 19.52 -1.90
C VAL A 352 -2.94 20.37 -2.15
N VAL A 353 -3.02 20.97 -3.33
CA VAL A 353 -4.13 21.86 -3.74
C VAL A 353 -5.27 21.03 -4.34
N ARG A 354 -4.93 20.12 -5.27
CA ARG A 354 -5.89 19.21 -5.94
C ARG A 354 -5.27 17.83 -6.13
N PHE A 355 -6.11 16.79 -6.08
CA PHE A 355 -5.69 15.41 -6.35
C PHE A 355 -6.76 14.65 -7.14
N SER A 356 -6.40 14.06 -8.28
CA SER A 356 -7.28 13.17 -9.04
C SER A 356 -6.95 11.71 -8.78
N THR A 357 -7.88 10.98 -8.16
CA THR A 357 -7.76 9.53 -7.97
C THR A 357 -7.88 8.76 -9.29
N ASN A 358 -8.55 9.27 -10.32
CA ASN A 358 -8.72 8.58 -11.60
C ASN A 358 -7.40 8.42 -12.39
N ALA A 359 -6.50 9.39 -12.27
CA ALA A 359 -5.20 9.39 -12.96
C ALA A 359 -4.00 9.29 -12.00
N GLY A 360 -4.21 9.54 -10.71
CA GLY A 360 -3.13 9.70 -9.73
C GLY A 360 -2.29 10.95 -10.00
N THR A 361 -2.94 12.07 -10.32
CA THR A 361 -2.28 13.36 -10.59
C THR A 361 -2.54 14.34 -9.45
N ALA A 362 -1.53 15.11 -9.05
CA ALA A 362 -1.62 16.07 -7.95
C ALA A 362 -1.15 17.45 -8.39
N LEU A 363 -1.89 18.49 -8.00
CA LEU A 363 -1.43 19.88 -8.07
C LEU A 363 -0.94 20.26 -6.67
N VAL A 364 0.32 20.69 -6.57
CA VAL A 364 0.95 21.04 -5.29
C VAL A 364 1.52 22.44 -5.32
N ARG A 365 1.46 23.12 -4.17
CA ARG A 365 2.07 24.43 -3.94
C ARG A 365 2.97 24.33 -2.72
N LEU A 366 4.27 24.44 -2.93
CA LEU A 366 5.24 24.20 -1.86
C LEU A 366 5.43 25.45 -0.98
N PRO A 367 5.58 25.29 0.35
CA PRO A 367 5.82 26.42 1.24
C PRO A 367 7.24 26.92 1.09
N ARG A 368 7.43 28.22 1.34
CA ARG A 368 8.77 28.78 1.52
C ARG A 368 9.30 28.37 2.90
N LEU A 369 10.24 27.42 2.90
CA LEU A 369 10.96 27.02 4.11
C LEU A 369 12.24 27.84 4.23
N VAL A 370 12.18 28.91 5.00
CA VAL A 370 13.36 29.76 5.24
C VAL A 370 13.98 29.33 6.57
N ALA A 371 15.26 28.96 6.54
CA ALA A 371 15.99 28.65 7.77
C ALA A 371 16.06 29.85 8.73
N PHE A 372 15.94 31.08 8.20
CA PHE A 372 16.11 32.34 8.90
C PHE A 372 15.10 33.40 8.39
N PRO A 373 14.01 33.70 9.12
CA PRO A 373 13.17 34.85 8.81
C PRO A 373 13.98 36.16 8.98
N ARG A 374 13.71 37.16 8.14
CA ARG A 374 14.38 38.47 8.19
C ARG A 374 13.74 39.32 9.31
N ARG A 375 14.21 39.24 10.58
CA ARG A 375 14.20 40.26 11.70
C ARG A 375 14.27 39.56 13.08
N ARG A 376 14.79 40.08 14.21
CA ARG A 376 15.45 41.35 14.62
C ARG A 376 16.87 41.04 15.18
N PRO A 377 17.83 42.00 15.15
CA PRO A 377 19.13 41.82 15.79
C PRO A 377 18.95 41.71 17.32
N VAL A 378 19.23 40.53 17.88
CA VAL A 378 19.41 40.39 19.32
C VAL A 378 20.78 40.99 19.65
N ILE A 379 20.77 42.14 20.30
CA ILE A 379 21.96 42.81 20.84
C ILE A 379 22.42 41.97 22.05
N GLY A 380 23.56 41.27 21.92
CA GLY A 380 24.18 40.50 23.00
C GLY A 380 25.62 40.06 22.66
N PRO A 381 26.48 39.80 23.64
CA PRO A 381 27.94 39.83 23.47
C PRO A 381 28.48 38.66 22.62
N ALA A 382 29.67 38.89 22.04
CA ALA A 382 30.33 38.10 21.00
C ALA A 382 30.61 36.60 21.30
N ALA A 383 30.28 36.06 22.47
CA ALA A 383 30.29 34.62 22.76
C ALA A 383 29.24 33.82 21.94
N SER A 384 28.29 34.52 21.31
CA SER A 384 27.14 33.97 20.59
C SER A 384 27.43 33.46 19.16
N ALA A 385 28.51 33.89 18.49
CA ALA A 385 28.68 33.65 17.05
C ALA A 385 28.92 32.19 16.65
N VAL A 386 29.75 31.45 17.41
CA VAL A 386 30.08 30.03 17.15
C VAL A 386 28.90 29.11 17.49
N TYR A 387 28.27 29.32 18.66
CA TYR A 387 27.05 28.60 19.04
C TYR A 387 25.90 28.90 18.07
N ALA A 388 25.77 30.14 17.61
CA ALA A 388 24.81 30.50 16.58
C ALA A 388 25.15 29.85 15.23
N ALA A 389 26.42 29.70 14.84
CA ALA A 389 26.81 29.00 13.61
C ALA A 389 26.47 27.49 13.67
N ALA A 390 26.82 26.80 14.76
CA ALA A 390 26.48 25.39 14.95
C ALA A 390 24.96 25.15 15.03
N SER A 391 24.22 26.07 15.65
CA SER A 391 22.74 26.04 15.69
C SER A 391 22.14 26.29 14.30
N ARG A 392 22.69 27.24 13.53
CA ARG A 392 22.29 27.50 12.13
C ARG A 392 22.45 26.25 11.26
N THR A 393 23.60 25.57 11.34
CA THR A 393 23.86 24.33 10.58
C THR A 393 22.87 23.23 10.95
N ARG A 394 22.59 23.05 12.26
CA ARG A 394 21.62 22.05 12.74
C ARG A 394 20.20 22.34 12.25
N ARG A 395 19.74 23.59 12.33
CA ARG A 395 18.41 24.02 11.85
C ARG A 395 18.27 23.82 10.35
N HIS A 396 19.29 24.16 9.58
CA HIS A 396 19.32 23.95 8.13
C HIS A 396 19.23 22.46 7.78
N ALA A 397 20.04 21.61 8.41
CA ALA A 397 19.99 20.16 8.21
C ALA A 397 18.63 19.53 8.60
N HIS A 398 18.02 20.02 9.68
CA HIS A 398 16.68 19.61 10.10
C HIS A 398 15.64 19.97 9.05
N LEU A 399 15.60 21.24 8.60
CA LEU A 399 14.63 21.68 7.59
C LEU A 399 14.79 20.97 6.25
N ARG A 400 16.03 20.65 5.83
CA ARG A 400 16.28 19.80 4.65
C ARG A 400 15.71 18.39 4.82
N THR A 401 15.79 17.84 6.03
CA THR A 401 15.17 16.54 6.36
C THR A 401 13.65 16.62 6.28
N ILE A 402 13.04 17.68 6.83
CA ILE A 402 11.60 17.93 6.76
C ILE A 402 11.13 18.12 5.30
N ALA A 403 11.85 18.91 4.51
CA ALA A 403 11.57 19.10 3.08
C ALA A 403 11.62 17.79 2.30
N ALA A 404 12.63 16.95 2.55
CA ALA A 404 12.73 15.63 1.92
C ALA A 404 11.60 14.68 2.33
N LEU A 405 11.13 14.73 3.59
CA LEU A 405 9.94 13.97 4.02
C LEU A 405 8.67 14.45 3.32
N ILE A 406 8.50 15.76 3.13
CA ILE A 406 7.40 16.33 2.35
C ILE A 406 7.44 15.76 0.93
N VAL A 407 8.59 15.83 0.25
CA VAL A 407 8.77 15.27 -1.10
C VAL A 407 8.45 13.78 -1.14
N GLN A 408 8.96 13.00 -0.18
CA GLN A 408 8.70 11.55 -0.10
C GLN A 408 7.18 11.25 0.03
N ARG A 409 6.44 12.06 0.79
CA ARG A 409 4.97 11.94 0.91
C ARG A 409 4.25 12.30 -0.38
N LEU A 410 4.70 13.34 -1.10
CA LEU A 410 4.15 13.72 -2.40
C LEU A 410 4.41 12.65 -3.47
N LEU A 411 5.60 12.05 -3.49
CA LEU A 411 5.92 10.92 -4.38
C LEU A 411 5.01 9.72 -4.09
N ALA A 412 4.84 9.37 -2.81
CA ALA A 412 3.97 8.27 -2.40
C ALA A 412 2.48 8.50 -2.72
N LEU A 413 2.04 9.76 -2.83
CA LEU A 413 0.67 10.13 -3.22
C LEU A 413 0.41 9.81 -4.70
N VAL A 414 1.38 10.08 -5.58
CA VAL A 414 1.20 10.04 -7.04
C VAL A 414 1.69 8.75 -7.67
N SER A 415 2.88 8.28 -7.29
CA SER A 415 3.49 7.04 -7.83
C SER A 415 4.21 6.30 -6.71
N PRO A 416 3.54 5.34 -6.07
CA PRO A 416 4.10 4.66 -4.93
C PRO A 416 5.08 3.57 -5.31
N GLU A 417 6.35 3.82 -5.01
CA GLU A 417 7.38 2.80 -5.12
C GLU A 417 7.17 1.67 -4.10
N PRO A 418 7.61 0.44 -4.41
CA PRO A 418 7.66 -0.66 -3.45
C PRO A 418 8.39 -0.33 -2.18
N ASN A 419 9.54 0.29 -2.36
CA ASN A 419 10.42 0.69 -1.29
C ASN A 419 10.60 2.19 -1.45
N PRO A 420 10.14 3.01 -0.49
CA PRO A 420 10.30 4.45 -0.60
C PRO A 420 11.78 4.78 -0.63
N SER A 421 12.19 5.63 -1.57
CA SER A 421 13.59 5.99 -1.73
C SER A 421 14.12 6.67 -0.45
N PRO A 422 15.37 6.39 -0.03
CA PRO A 422 15.97 7.02 1.13
C PRO A 422 15.97 8.55 1.06
N ILE A 423 15.78 9.21 2.22
CA ILE A 423 15.78 10.68 2.36
C ILE A 423 17.07 11.32 1.85
N SER A 424 18.20 10.61 1.93
CA SER A 424 19.50 11.04 1.42
C SER A 424 19.50 11.21 -0.11
N GLN A 425 18.76 10.38 -0.84
CA GLN A 425 18.67 10.45 -2.31
C GLN A 425 17.77 11.60 -2.79
N LEU A 426 16.92 12.15 -1.91
CA LEU A 426 16.00 13.24 -2.26
C LEU A 426 16.63 14.64 -2.09
N GLN A 427 17.85 14.74 -1.58
CA GLN A 427 18.48 16.03 -1.25
C GLN A 427 18.65 16.94 -2.47
N THR A 428 19.03 16.38 -3.63
CA THR A 428 19.12 17.15 -4.89
C THR A 428 17.76 17.70 -5.34
N VAL A 429 16.67 16.99 -5.06
CA VAL A 429 15.33 17.47 -5.39
C VAL A 429 14.83 18.49 -4.38
N VAL A 430 15.22 18.36 -3.10
CA VAL A 430 15.01 19.43 -2.11
C VAL A 430 15.67 20.73 -2.57
N ASP A 431 16.86 20.65 -3.15
CA ASP A 431 17.53 21.83 -3.69
C ASP A 431 16.69 22.50 -4.78
N VAL A 432 16.10 21.74 -5.71
CA VAL A 432 15.26 22.31 -6.79
C VAL A 432 13.94 22.87 -6.25
N LEU A 433 13.25 22.12 -5.38
CA LEU A 433 11.90 22.42 -4.92
C LEU A 433 11.85 23.44 -3.77
N PHE A 434 12.92 23.55 -2.98
CA PHE A 434 13.03 24.49 -1.85
C PHE A 434 14.30 25.34 -1.98
N PRO A 435 14.34 26.34 -2.88
CA PRO A 435 15.56 27.09 -3.15
C PRO A 435 16.19 27.82 -1.96
N ALA A 436 15.37 28.21 -0.97
CA ALA A 436 15.86 28.84 0.26
C ALA A 436 16.72 27.92 1.14
N LEU A 437 16.66 26.60 0.93
CA LEU A 437 17.42 25.58 1.67
C LEU A 437 18.64 25.05 0.89
N ALA A 438 18.88 25.54 -0.32
CA ALA A 438 19.99 25.12 -1.15
C ALA A 438 21.30 25.77 -0.72
N ASP A 439 22.40 25.02 -0.85
CA ASP A 439 23.73 25.58 -0.62
C ASP A 439 24.08 26.55 -1.76
N ARG A 440 24.53 27.77 -1.38
CA ARG A 440 24.64 28.97 -2.22
C ARG A 440 25.63 28.87 -3.40
N SER A 441 26.22 27.70 -3.68
CA SER A 441 27.29 27.52 -4.66
C SER A 441 26.81 27.21 -6.08
N GLN A 442 25.52 26.94 -6.31
CA GLN A 442 25.00 26.65 -7.64
C GLN A 442 24.17 27.81 -8.18
N SER A 443 24.68 28.47 -9.22
CA SER A 443 23.96 29.45 -10.05
C SER A 443 22.66 28.82 -10.56
N ARG A 444 21.51 29.43 -10.28
CA ARG A 444 20.18 28.88 -10.60
C ARG A 444 19.52 29.69 -11.69
N SER A 445 18.97 29.00 -12.69
CA SER A 445 18.12 29.63 -13.70
C SER A 445 16.86 30.19 -13.05
N ALA A 446 16.42 31.37 -13.50
CA ALA A 446 15.24 32.07 -12.97
C ALA A 446 13.92 31.29 -13.11
N HIS A 447 13.85 30.32 -14.03
CA HIS A 447 12.65 29.52 -14.29
C HIS A 447 12.85 28.03 -13.95
N PRO A 448 11.90 27.41 -13.23
CA PRO A 448 11.94 25.98 -12.95
C PRO A 448 11.70 25.17 -14.23
N LYS A 449 12.58 24.19 -14.51
CA LYS A 449 12.42 23.24 -15.62
C LYS A 449 11.70 21.97 -15.14
N PRO A 450 10.90 21.31 -16.00
CA PRO A 450 10.31 20.03 -15.66
C PRO A 450 11.39 18.96 -15.46
N PHE A 451 11.22 18.08 -14.47
CA PHE A 451 12.16 17.00 -14.17
C PHE A 451 11.43 15.73 -13.72
N THR A 452 12.16 14.63 -13.60
CA THR A 452 11.62 13.32 -13.21
C THR A 452 12.44 12.72 -12.08
N ILE A 453 11.79 12.21 -11.05
CA ILE A 453 12.43 11.46 -9.96
C ILE A 453 11.50 10.35 -9.49
N CYS A 454 12.04 9.16 -9.16
CA CYS A 454 11.26 8.05 -8.59
C CYS A 454 9.99 7.70 -9.41
N GLY A 455 10.09 7.79 -10.74
CA GLY A 455 8.95 7.56 -11.64
C GLY A 455 7.83 8.61 -11.54
N VAL A 456 8.10 9.82 -11.04
CA VAL A 456 7.16 10.96 -10.98
C VAL A 456 7.73 12.13 -11.77
N HIS A 457 6.95 12.67 -12.70
CA HIS A 457 7.22 13.94 -13.36
C HIS A 457 6.75 15.11 -12.50
N PHE A 458 7.63 16.08 -12.34
CA PHE A 458 7.34 17.40 -11.80
C PHE A 458 7.31 18.38 -12.96
N VAL A 459 6.14 18.96 -13.23
CA VAL A 459 5.93 19.93 -14.29
C VAL A 459 5.46 21.24 -13.64
N PRO A 460 6.12 22.39 -13.88
CA PRO A 460 5.60 23.66 -13.40
C PRO A 460 4.24 23.93 -14.06
N ALA A 461 3.23 24.28 -13.27
CA ALA A 461 2.00 24.88 -13.80
C ALA A 461 2.33 26.29 -14.35
N VAL A 462 1.45 26.91 -15.13
CA VAL A 462 1.74 28.14 -15.89
C VAL A 462 2.41 29.23 -15.02
N SER A 463 3.34 29.98 -15.62
CA SER A 463 4.26 30.93 -14.98
C SER A 463 3.52 32.02 -14.19
N THR A 464 3.49 31.89 -12.86
CA THR A 464 3.21 33.02 -11.97
C THR A 464 4.43 33.94 -11.94
N SER A 465 4.22 35.26 -11.81
CA SER A 465 5.27 36.30 -11.76
C SER A 465 6.25 36.14 -10.58
N SER A 466 5.91 35.33 -9.56
CA SER A 466 6.76 35.01 -8.41
C SER A 466 7.35 33.60 -8.51
N ALA A 467 8.64 33.49 -8.88
CA ALA A 467 9.36 32.22 -9.04
C ALA A 467 9.45 31.37 -7.74
N ALA A 468 9.19 31.97 -6.58
CA ALA A 468 9.41 31.32 -5.29
C ALA A 468 8.15 30.72 -4.63
N THR A 469 7.01 30.74 -5.31
CA THR A 469 5.77 30.01 -4.93
C THR A 469 5.14 29.28 -6.12
N GLN A 470 5.96 28.88 -7.09
CA GLN A 470 5.52 28.21 -8.32
C GLN A 470 4.70 26.92 -8.00
N PRO A 471 3.46 26.79 -8.52
CA PRO A 471 2.71 25.54 -8.42
C PRO A 471 3.31 24.46 -9.33
N TRP A 472 3.28 23.21 -8.86
CA TRP A 472 3.80 22.04 -9.55
C TRP A 472 2.69 21.01 -9.77
N VAL A 473 2.65 20.47 -10.98
CA VAL A 473 1.83 19.32 -11.33
C VAL A 473 2.69 18.07 -11.25
N LEU A 474 2.24 17.11 -10.46
CA LEU A 474 2.87 15.81 -10.28
C LEU A 474 2.04 14.74 -10.98
N ALA A 475 2.69 13.93 -11.79
CA ALA A 475 2.09 12.78 -12.47
C ALA A 475 3.10 11.64 -12.55
N ARG A 476 2.64 10.38 -12.60
CA ARG A 476 3.54 9.25 -12.89
C ARG A 476 4.21 9.43 -14.26
N ALA A 477 5.48 9.04 -14.34
CA ALA A 477 6.22 8.98 -15.59
C ALA A 477 5.69 7.88 -16.53
N PRO A 478 5.57 8.12 -17.84
CA PRO A 478 5.22 7.10 -18.82
C PRO A 478 6.16 5.91 -18.74
N TYR A 479 5.60 4.73 -19.00
CA TYR A 479 6.39 3.52 -19.07
C TYR A 479 7.33 3.55 -20.27
N PRO A 480 8.53 2.95 -20.15
CA PRO A 480 9.38 2.74 -21.30
C PRO A 480 8.65 1.88 -22.35
N ALA A 481 9.04 2.05 -23.62
CA ALA A 481 8.41 1.34 -24.74
C ALA A 481 8.61 -0.19 -24.66
N THR A 482 9.61 -0.65 -23.89
CA THR A 482 9.92 -2.06 -23.70
C THR A 482 8.75 -2.79 -23.01
N PRO A 483 8.11 -3.80 -23.66
CA PRO A 483 6.94 -4.47 -23.10
C PRO A 483 7.20 -5.16 -21.75
N SER A 484 8.40 -5.69 -21.51
CA SER A 484 8.77 -6.35 -20.25
C SER A 484 8.83 -5.40 -19.05
N ALA A 485 8.95 -4.10 -19.30
CA ALA A 485 8.99 -3.07 -18.25
C ALA A 485 7.60 -2.45 -17.97
N GLN A 486 6.58 -2.84 -18.73
CA GLN A 486 5.20 -2.38 -18.54
C GLN A 486 4.44 -3.32 -17.61
N PRO A 487 3.64 -2.79 -16.68
CA PRO A 487 2.79 -3.63 -15.85
C PRO A 487 1.70 -4.28 -16.72
N SER A 488 1.62 -5.61 -16.68
CA SER A 488 0.57 -6.38 -17.34
C SER A 488 -0.07 -7.37 -16.37
N ILE A 489 -1.40 -7.51 -16.47
CA ILE A 489 -2.16 -8.51 -15.69
C ILE A 489 -3.08 -9.22 -16.66
N ARG A 490 -2.94 -10.54 -16.76
CA ARG A 490 -3.78 -11.38 -17.61
C ARG A 490 -4.91 -11.98 -16.78
N PHE A 491 -6.13 -11.83 -17.29
CA PHE A 491 -7.32 -12.48 -16.79
C PHE A 491 -7.70 -13.58 -17.78
N PRO A 492 -7.76 -14.85 -17.33
CA PRO A 492 -8.01 -15.98 -18.22
C PRO A 492 -9.42 -15.91 -18.81
N ALA A 493 -9.56 -16.48 -20.01
CA ALA A 493 -10.85 -16.69 -20.66
C ALA A 493 -11.80 -17.53 -19.78
N LEU A 494 -13.11 -17.29 -19.91
CA LEU A 494 -14.10 -18.14 -19.28
C LEU A 494 -14.09 -19.53 -19.92
N ALA A 495 -13.86 -20.57 -19.12
CA ALA A 495 -13.99 -21.95 -19.56
C ALA A 495 -15.48 -22.30 -19.68
N LEU A 496 -16.00 -22.33 -20.91
CA LEU A 496 -17.37 -22.75 -21.18
C LEU A 496 -17.45 -24.29 -21.25
N PRO A 497 -18.35 -24.96 -20.51
CA PRO A 497 -18.59 -26.39 -20.68
C PRO A 497 -19.09 -26.68 -22.09
N ARG A 498 -18.54 -27.72 -22.74
CA ARG A 498 -18.92 -28.12 -24.12
C ARG A 498 -20.40 -28.48 -24.27
N ARG A 499 -21.07 -28.88 -23.19
CA ARG A 499 -22.51 -29.20 -23.17
C ARG A 499 -23.24 -28.24 -22.25
N TRP A 500 -23.58 -27.07 -22.78
CA TRP A 500 -24.48 -26.14 -22.10
C TRP A 500 -25.77 -26.06 -22.91
N ASP A 501 -26.86 -26.60 -22.36
CA ASP A 501 -28.18 -26.52 -22.96
C ASP A 501 -28.72 -25.10 -22.76
N MET A 502 -28.79 -24.33 -23.85
CA MET A 502 -29.28 -22.94 -23.87
C MET A 502 -30.78 -22.84 -24.17
N SER A 503 -31.49 -23.95 -24.32
CA SER A 503 -32.94 -23.94 -24.63
C SER A 503 -33.80 -23.40 -23.49
N ALA A 504 -33.28 -23.39 -22.26
CA ALA A 504 -33.89 -22.68 -21.14
C ALA A 504 -33.37 -21.24 -21.11
N ALA A 505 -34.24 -20.28 -21.42
CA ALA A 505 -34.03 -18.83 -21.31
C ALA A 505 -33.83 -18.36 -19.85
N VAL A 506 -32.87 -18.95 -19.15
CA VAL A 506 -32.40 -18.54 -17.83
C VAL A 506 -31.22 -17.61 -18.07
N ALA A 507 -31.40 -16.34 -17.73
CA ALA A 507 -30.38 -15.30 -17.81
C ALA A 507 -29.02 -15.83 -17.33
N TRP A 508 -28.06 -15.97 -18.25
CA TRP A 508 -26.72 -16.50 -17.97
C TRP A 508 -26.13 -15.74 -16.77
N PRO A 509 -25.99 -16.34 -15.57
CA PRO A 509 -25.60 -15.58 -14.39
C PRO A 509 -24.16 -15.08 -14.52
N TRP A 510 -23.86 -13.93 -13.91
CA TRP A 510 -22.48 -13.44 -13.87
C TRP A 510 -21.61 -14.38 -13.04
N PRO A 511 -20.39 -14.73 -13.50
CA PRO A 511 -19.44 -15.43 -12.64
C PRO A 511 -19.11 -14.58 -11.40
N ALA A 512 -18.65 -15.25 -10.35
CA ALA A 512 -18.14 -14.58 -9.16
C ALA A 512 -17.01 -13.61 -9.55
N TRP A 513 -16.90 -12.51 -8.80
CA TRP A 513 -15.81 -11.56 -8.98
C TRP A 513 -14.46 -12.25 -8.84
N GLY A 514 -13.55 -11.97 -9.79
CA GLY A 514 -12.16 -12.37 -9.68
C GLY A 514 -11.46 -11.70 -8.50
N ARG A 515 -10.26 -12.17 -8.17
CA ARG A 515 -9.42 -11.54 -7.14
C ARG A 515 -9.04 -10.12 -7.53
N TRP A 516 -8.84 -9.28 -6.52
CA TRP A 516 -8.25 -7.96 -6.68
C TRP A 516 -6.77 -8.05 -7.07
N HIS A 517 -6.36 -7.17 -7.97
CA HIS A 517 -4.98 -7.02 -8.41
C HIS A 517 -4.52 -5.58 -8.25
N LEU A 518 -3.30 -5.37 -7.75
CA LEU A 518 -2.68 -4.05 -7.67
C LEU A 518 -1.97 -3.74 -8.98
N TYR A 519 -2.60 -2.91 -9.82
CA TYR A 519 -2.00 -2.40 -11.04
C TYR A 519 -1.07 -1.23 -10.72
N ASP A 520 0.18 -1.37 -11.17
CA ASP A 520 1.28 -0.38 -11.09
C ASP A 520 1.65 0.23 -9.73
N GLY A 521 0.95 -0.20 -8.68
CA GLY A 521 1.04 0.34 -7.33
C GLY A 521 -0.10 1.29 -6.97
N ARG A 522 -0.87 1.83 -7.93
CA ARG A 522 -1.90 2.86 -7.70
C ARG A 522 -3.33 2.34 -7.67
N PHE A 523 -3.67 1.40 -8.54
CA PHE A 523 -5.07 1.02 -8.77
C PHE A 523 -5.32 -0.42 -8.38
N TRP A 524 -6.29 -0.64 -7.50
CA TRP A 524 -6.87 -1.97 -7.29
C TRP A 524 -7.91 -2.22 -8.37
N ILE A 525 -7.74 -3.30 -9.12
CA ILE A 525 -8.64 -3.68 -10.20
C ILE A 525 -9.03 -5.15 -10.04
N ARG A 526 -10.33 -5.43 -10.10
CA ARG A 526 -10.87 -6.78 -10.27
C ARG A 526 -11.85 -6.80 -11.42
N LEU A 527 -12.03 -7.96 -12.04
CA LEU A 527 -13.02 -8.14 -13.10
C LEU A 527 -13.80 -9.43 -12.93
N ARG A 528 -14.94 -9.47 -13.60
CA ARG A 528 -15.67 -10.69 -13.96
C ARG A 528 -15.97 -10.63 -15.44
N SER A 529 -15.69 -11.72 -16.14
CA SER A 529 -15.75 -11.79 -17.60
C SER A 529 -16.57 -13.00 -18.01
N ARG A 530 -17.48 -12.77 -18.96
CA ARG A 530 -18.18 -13.78 -19.75
C ARG A 530 -17.50 -14.01 -21.11
N LEU A 531 -16.41 -13.32 -21.38
CA LEU A 531 -15.71 -13.44 -22.66
C LEU A 531 -15.00 -14.81 -22.73
N PRO A 532 -15.13 -15.52 -23.87
CA PRO A 532 -14.37 -16.73 -24.17
C PRO A 532 -12.93 -16.42 -24.60
N VAL A 533 -12.49 -15.17 -24.47
CA VAL A 533 -11.13 -14.71 -24.75
C VAL A 533 -10.51 -14.13 -23.49
N SER A 534 -9.18 -14.18 -23.42
CA SER A 534 -8.46 -13.58 -22.30
C SER A 534 -8.54 -12.05 -22.37
N VAL A 535 -8.55 -11.42 -21.20
CA VAL A 535 -8.50 -9.97 -21.05
C VAL A 535 -7.17 -9.60 -20.42
N GLU A 536 -6.43 -8.68 -21.02
CA GLU A 536 -5.18 -8.15 -20.49
C GLU A 536 -5.35 -6.70 -20.03
N LEU A 537 -4.88 -6.41 -18.83
CA LEU A 537 -4.79 -5.07 -18.29
C LEU A 537 -3.37 -4.54 -18.53
N ARG A 538 -3.24 -3.47 -19.31
CA ARG A 538 -1.95 -2.86 -19.72
C ARG A 538 -2.04 -1.33 -19.70
N PRO A 539 -0.92 -0.59 -19.80
CA PRO A 539 -0.98 0.86 -19.92
C PRO A 539 -1.70 1.27 -21.21
N PHE A 540 -2.48 2.34 -21.16
CA PHE A 540 -3.09 2.92 -22.35
C PHE A 540 -2.02 3.32 -23.36
N ALA A 541 -2.14 2.86 -24.60
CA ALA A 541 -1.18 3.12 -25.67
C ALA A 541 -1.78 3.97 -26.79
N ALA A 542 -0.94 4.82 -27.39
CA ALA A 542 -1.34 5.78 -28.43
C ALA A 542 -2.00 5.11 -29.65
N ASP A 543 -1.48 3.94 -30.06
CA ASP A 543 -1.94 3.21 -31.24
C ASP A 543 -3.40 2.77 -31.14
N HIS A 544 -3.91 2.60 -29.92
CA HIS A 544 -5.29 2.19 -29.65
C HIS A 544 -6.24 3.36 -29.38
N ALA A 545 -5.74 4.59 -29.33
CA ALA A 545 -6.57 5.78 -29.05
C ALA A 545 -7.58 6.08 -30.16
N LYS A 546 -7.13 6.05 -31.43
CA LYS A 546 -8.01 6.26 -32.59
C LYS A 546 -9.05 5.14 -32.73
N PRO A 547 -8.68 3.84 -32.72
CA PRO A 547 -9.65 2.75 -32.77
C PRO A 547 -10.72 2.80 -31.65
N LEU A 548 -10.34 3.17 -30.42
CA LEU A 548 -11.29 3.32 -29.32
C LEU A 548 -12.28 4.45 -29.59
N ARG A 549 -11.79 5.63 -29.99
CA ARG A 549 -12.64 6.79 -30.31
C ARG A 549 -13.63 6.46 -31.43
N ASP A 550 -13.16 5.81 -32.48
CA ASP A 550 -14.00 5.45 -33.63
C ASP A 550 -15.06 4.40 -33.22
N SER A 551 -14.74 3.50 -32.27
CA SER A 551 -15.66 2.48 -31.75
C SER A 551 -16.77 3.03 -30.82
N LEU A 552 -16.65 4.26 -30.31
CA LEU A 552 -17.69 4.86 -29.45
C LEU A 552 -18.96 5.26 -30.22
N GLY A 553 -18.88 5.42 -31.55
CA GLY A 553 -20.01 5.69 -32.45
C GLY A 553 -20.72 7.05 -32.30
N SER A 554 -20.76 7.63 -31.10
CA SER A 554 -21.43 8.91 -30.81
C SER A 554 -20.44 10.08 -30.71
N PRO A 555 -20.66 11.20 -31.43
CA PRO A 555 -19.85 12.41 -31.29
C PRO A 555 -19.79 12.95 -29.85
N ALA A 556 -20.88 12.83 -29.10
CA ALA A 556 -20.94 13.24 -27.69
C ALA A 556 -20.02 12.38 -26.82
N ALA A 557 -19.99 11.05 -27.04
CA ALA A 557 -19.11 10.14 -26.32
C ALA A 557 -17.63 10.37 -26.65
N GLN A 558 -17.33 10.68 -27.92
CA GLN A 558 -15.98 11.05 -28.34
C GLN A 558 -15.50 12.37 -27.70
N ALA A 559 -16.37 13.38 -27.66
CA ALA A 559 -16.10 14.65 -26.99
C ALA A 559 -15.91 14.45 -25.48
N ALA A 560 -16.74 13.63 -24.84
CA ALA A 560 -16.61 13.28 -23.43
C ALA A 560 -15.28 12.57 -23.11
N LEU A 561 -14.84 11.60 -23.94
CA LEU A 561 -13.53 10.96 -23.80
C LEU A 561 -12.38 11.98 -23.91
N GLN A 562 -12.44 12.89 -24.88
CA GLN A 562 -11.42 13.91 -25.05
C GLN A 562 -11.38 14.88 -23.87
N ALA A 563 -12.55 15.33 -23.38
CA ALA A 563 -12.68 16.18 -22.21
C ALA A 563 -12.13 15.49 -20.95
N ALA A 564 -12.47 14.21 -20.75
CA ALA A 564 -11.97 13.39 -19.65
C ALA A 564 -10.44 13.25 -19.68
N LEU A 565 -9.86 12.91 -20.84
CA LEU A 565 -8.42 12.79 -21.00
C LEU A 565 -7.70 14.13 -20.86
N LYS A 566 -8.30 15.25 -21.28
CA LYS A 566 -7.72 16.59 -21.09
C LYS A 566 -7.71 16.98 -19.61
N THR A 567 -8.79 16.68 -18.90
CA THR A 567 -8.99 17.10 -17.50
C THR A 567 -8.20 16.22 -16.54
N HIS A 568 -8.31 14.90 -16.65
CA HIS A 568 -7.74 13.99 -15.64
C HIS A 568 -6.33 13.50 -16.00
N ALA A 569 -6.00 13.33 -17.29
CA ALA A 569 -4.73 12.76 -17.73
C ALA A 569 -4.14 13.42 -18.99
N PRO A 570 -3.80 14.72 -18.95
CA PRO A 570 -3.30 15.42 -20.13
C PRO A 570 -1.90 14.99 -20.54
N GLY A 571 -1.57 15.31 -21.79
CA GLY A 571 -0.25 15.05 -22.36
C GLY A 571 0.17 13.59 -22.21
N LYS A 572 1.38 13.36 -21.72
CA LYS A 572 1.94 12.01 -21.54
C LYS A 572 1.36 11.24 -20.35
N ALA A 573 0.64 11.89 -19.42
CA ALA A 573 0.08 11.23 -18.25
C ALA A 573 -1.00 10.20 -18.60
N ARG A 574 -1.73 10.37 -19.72
CA ARG A 574 -2.73 9.39 -20.21
C ARG A 574 -2.16 8.01 -20.45
N TYR A 575 -0.89 7.91 -20.84
CA TYR A 575 -0.24 6.63 -21.12
C TYR A 575 0.17 5.86 -19.84
N THR A 576 -0.18 6.41 -18.68
CA THR A 576 -0.08 5.71 -17.39
C THR A 576 -1.43 5.15 -16.92
N LEU A 577 -2.54 5.48 -17.60
CA LEU A 577 -3.85 4.96 -17.24
C LEU A 577 -3.92 3.46 -17.52
N PRO A 578 -4.54 2.67 -16.63
CA PRO A 578 -4.88 1.29 -16.93
C PRO A 578 -5.86 1.22 -18.10
N ALA A 579 -5.69 0.22 -18.95
CA ALA A 579 -6.52 -0.04 -20.12
C ALA A 579 -6.76 -1.55 -20.24
N LEU A 580 -8.00 -1.95 -20.53
CA LEU A 580 -8.42 -3.34 -20.71
C LEU A 580 -8.41 -3.70 -22.19
N TYR A 581 -7.69 -4.76 -22.54
CA TYR A 581 -7.52 -5.27 -23.90
C TYR A 581 -8.07 -6.69 -24.01
N ALA A 582 -8.87 -6.98 -25.03
CA ALA A 582 -9.20 -8.36 -25.40
C ALA A 582 -8.10 -8.92 -26.31
N THR A 583 -7.67 -10.18 -26.08
CA THR A 583 -6.59 -10.82 -26.86
C THR A 583 -7.06 -11.44 -28.18
N GLY A 584 -8.37 -11.49 -28.43
CA GLY A 584 -8.94 -12.07 -29.65
C GLY A 584 -10.08 -11.23 -30.22
N ASP A 585 -10.71 -11.74 -31.28
CA ASP A 585 -11.83 -11.04 -31.92
C ASP A 585 -13.07 -11.01 -31.02
N VAL A 586 -13.46 -9.79 -30.64
CA VAL A 586 -14.66 -9.49 -29.86
C VAL A 586 -15.69 -8.69 -30.68
N SER A 587 -15.52 -8.58 -32.00
CA SER A 587 -16.43 -7.83 -32.87
C SER A 587 -17.87 -8.34 -32.80
N TRP A 588 -18.05 -9.65 -32.64
CA TRP A 588 -19.35 -10.28 -32.45
C TRP A 588 -20.07 -9.78 -31.17
N ALA A 589 -19.32 -9.60 -30.07
CA ALA A 589 -19.86 -9.14 -28.78
C ALA A 589 -20.31 -7.68 -28.88
N LEU A 590 -19.52 -6.87 -29.59
CA LEU A 590 -19.83 -5.46 -29.86
C LEU A 590 -21.01 -5.31 -30.85
N ALA A 591 -21.16 -6.23 -31.80
CA ALA A 591 -22.28 -6.26 -32.73
C ALA A 591 -23.61 -6.70 -32.08
N GLY A 592 -23.59 -7.12 -30.81
CA GLY A 592 -24.78 -7.60 -30.10
C GLY A 592 -25.24 -8.99 -30.56
N ARG A 593 -24.32 -9.78 -31.13
CA ARG A 593 -24.59 -11.16 -31.54
C ARG A 593 -24.31 -12.09 -30.37
N GLU A 594 -25.12 -13.13 -30.22
CA GLU A 594 -24.88 -14.20 -29.23
C GLU A 594 -23.64 -15.01 -29.61
N TYR A 595 -22.86 -15.39 -28.60
CA TYR A 595 -21.70 -16.26 -28.78
C TYR A 595 -22.15 -17.71 -28.77
N TRP A 596 -21.76 -18.47 -29.80
CA TRP A 596 -22.07 -19.89 -29.93
C TRP A 596 -20.77 -20.69 -30.11
N PRO A 597 -20.33 -21.49 -29.11
CA PRO A 597 -19.30 -22.50 -29.32
C PRO A 597 -19.82 -23.49 -30.37
N VAL A 598 -19.04 -23.79 -31.42
CA VAL A 598 -19.44 -24.78 -32.43
C VAL A 598 -19.06 -26.17 -31.91
N ASP A 599 -19.97 -27.15 -32.04
CA ASP A 599 -19.67 -28.57 -31.81
C ASP A 599 -18.59 -29.03 -32.80
N THR A 600 -17.41 -29.37 -32.29
CA THR A 600 -16.35 -30.05 -33.03
C THR A 600 -16.28 -31.51 -32.62
N ASP A 601 -17.36 -32.26 -32.80
CA ASP A 601 -17.34 -33.72 -32.76
C ASP A 601 -17.96 -34.25 -34.05
N GLY A 602 -17.10 -34.54 -35.01
CA GLY A 602 -17.48 -35.10 -36.29
C GLY A 602 -16.25 -35.24 -37.18
N ASP A 603 -15.29 -36.04 -36.74
CA ASP A 603 -14.42 -36.87 -37.59
C ASP A 603 -13.31 -37.50 -36.74
N GLU A 604 -13.62 -38.63 -36.08
CA GLU A 604 -12.64 -39.68 -35.74
C GLU A 604 -13.39 -40.89 -35.14
N ALA A 605 -14.02 -41.71 -36.00
CA ALA A 605 -14.18 -43.17 -35.85
C ALA A 605 -15.35 -43.71 -36.70
N LYS A 606 -15.04 -44.30 -37.86
CA LYS A 606 -15.31 -45.73 -38.17
C LYS A 606 -14.95 -46.07 -39.62
N THR A 607 -14.07 -47.05 -39.74
CA THR A 607 -13.69 -47.80 -40.93
C THR A 607 -14.83 -48.64 -41.53
N SER A 608 -14.79 -48.78 -42.87
CA SER A 608 -15.30 -49.86 -43.73
C SER A 608 -16.78 -50.27 -43.69
N SER A 609 -17.54 -50.03 -44.78
CA SER A 609 -17.86 -51.03 -45.82
C SER A 609 -18.98 -50.59 -46.76
N SER A 610 -18.76 -50.78 -48.07
CA SER A 610 -19.72 -51.12 -49.13
C SER A 610 -20.96 -50.25 -49.45
N LEU A 611 -20.93 -49.76 -50.69
CA LEU A 611 -21.98 -49.78 -51.73
C LEU A 611 -23.09 -48.69 -51.78
N ARG A 612 -23.13 -48.08 -52.98
CA ARG A 612 -24.22 -47.42 -53.73
C ARG A 612 -24.36 -45.88 -53.64
N HIS A 613 -24.03 -45.23 -54.75
CA HIS A 613 -24.72 -44.01 -55.23
C HIS A 613 -26.19 -44.37 -55.60
N PRO A 614 -27.13 -43.41 -55.49
CA PRO A 614 -27.40 -42.55 -56.63
C PRO A 614 -27.54 -41.06 -56.29
N GLU A 615 -27.40 -40.29 -57.36
CA GLU A 615 -27.54 -38.85 -57.55
C GLU A 615 -28.89 -38.32 -57.02
N THR A 616 -28.89 -37.11 -56.42
CA THR A 616 -29.87 -36.04 -56.71
C THR A 616 -29.51 -34.74 -55.98
N GLU A 617 -29.35 -33.68 -56.77
CA GLU A 617 -29.80 -32.30 -56.56
C GLU A 617 -29.57 -31.56 -55.22
N GLY A 618 -28.89 -30.41 -55.33
CA GLY A 618 -29.47 -29.18 -54.79
C GLY A 618 -28.82 -28.51 -53.57
N SER A 619 -27.89 -27.60 -53.86
CA SER A 619 -27.89 -26.21 -53.36
C SER A 619 -27.27 -25.84 -51.99
N HIS A 620 -26.32 -24.88 -52.09
CA HIS A 620 -26.18 -23.70 -51.23
C HIS A 620 -25.90 -23.79 -49.72
N LEU A 621 -25.63 -24.96 -49.14
CA LEU A 621 -25.33 -25.08 -47.69
C LEU A 621 -23.84 -25.28 -47.32
N ASP A 622 -22.95 -25.59 -48.26
CA ASP A 622 -21.56 -25.94 -47.95
C ASP A 622 -20.58 -24.75 -47.86
N THR A 623 -20.93 -23.59 -48.38
CA THR A 623 -20.03 -22.42 -48.39
C THR A 623 -19.92 -21.74 -47.01
N HIS A 624 -20.93 -21.91 -46.14
CA HIS A 624 -20.92 -21.36 -44.78
C HIS A 624 -20.12 -22.21 -43.80
N ARG A 625 -20.06 -23.53 -44.01
CA ARG A 625 -19.35 -24.48 -43.14
C ARG A 625 -17.84 -24.39 -43.33
N TRP A 626 -17.38 -24.24 -44.58
CA TRP A 626 -15.97 -24.03 -44.92
C TRP A 626 -15.41 -22.67 -44.44
N ARG A 627 -16.20 -21.60 -44.51
CA ARG A 627 -15.81 -20.26 -43.99
C ARG A 627 -15.69 -20.21 -42.47
N ARG A 628 -16.33 -21.13 -41.75
CA ARG A 628 -16.29 -21.25 -40.28
C ARG A 628 -15.07 -22.05 -39.81
N PHE A 629 -14.66 -23.06 -40.59
CA PHE A 629 -13.45 -23.87 -40.35
C PHE A 629 -12.14 -23.07 -40.53
N THR A 630 -12.14 -22.03 -41.37
CA THR A 630 -11.01 -21.08 -41.47
C THR A 630 -10.91 -20.13 -40.29
N TRP A 631 -12.00 -19.89 -39.55
CA TRP A 631 -12.07 -18.94 -38.43
C TRP A 631 -11.35 -19.47 -37.16
N GLU A 632 -11.45 -20.77 -36.86
CA GLU A 632 -10.71 -21.40 -35.74
C GLU A 632 -9.22 -21.60 -36.04
N ARG A 633 -8.86 -21.89 -37.31
CA ARG A 633 -7.45 -21.90 -37.72
C ARG A 633 -6.82 -20.49 -37.68
N GLN A 634 -7.62 -19.45 -37.90
CA GLN A 634 -7.22 -18.06 -37.71
C GLN A 634 -7.11 -17.65 -36.24
N GLN A 635 -7.94 -18.17 -35.32
CA GLN A 635 -7.82 -17.88 -33.88
C GLN A 635 -6.47 -18.30 -33.29
N HIS A 636 -5.87 -19.39 -33.78
CA HIS A 636 -4.51 -19.78 -33.38
C HIS A 636 -3.40 -18.91 -33.99
N GLN A 637 -3.69 -18.11 -35.02
CA GLN A 637 -2.76 -17.11 -35.61
C GLN A 637 -3.00 -15.67 -35.11
N ASP A 638 -4.25 -15.33 -34.74
CA ASP A 638 -4.67 -13.98 -34.31
C ASP A 638 -4.54 -13.73 -32.80
N ASP A 639 -3.98 -14.68 -32.05
CA ASP A 639 -3.65 -14.60 -30.61
C ASP A 639 -2.66 -13.46 -30.25
N ARG A 640 -2.35 -12.57 -31.21
CA ARG A 640 -1.49 -11.40 -31.10
C ARG A 640 -2.21 -10.05 -31.25
N ARG A 641 -3.47 -9.99 -31.67
CA ARG A 641 -4.13 -8.70 -31.96
C ARG A 641 -4.94 -8.19 -30.77
N LEU A 642 -4.28 -7.37 -29.94
CA LEU A 642 -4.93 -6.69 -28.82
C LEU A 642 -5.96 -5.65 -29.30
N ARG A 643 -7.17 -5.72 -28.76
CA ARG A 643 -8.22 -4.70 -28.98
C ARG A 643 -8.58 -4.01 -27.67
N LEU A 644 -8.43 -2.69 -27.62
CA LEU A 644 -8.80 -1.87 -26.47
C LEU A 644 -10.32 -1.84 -26.31
N VAL A 645 -10.82 -2.29 -25.16
CA VAL A 645 -12.26 -2.37 -24.87
C VAL A 645 -12.72 -1.39 -23.79
N ALA A 646 -11.85 -1.01 -22.84
CA ALA A 646 -12.22 -0.07 -21.78
C ALA A 646 -11.02 0.65 -21.15
N LEU A 647 -11.28 1.85 -20.61
CA LEU A 647 -10.42 2.65 -19.75
C LEU A 647 -11.07 2.75 -18.36
N PRO A 648 -10.81 1.76 -17.48
CA PRO A 648 -11.63 1.50 -16.30
C PRO A 648 -11.55 2.57 -15.20
N THR A 649 -10.55 3.47 -15.22
CA THR A 649 -10.43 4.54 -14.20
C THR A 649 -11.14 5.83 -14.59
N ILE A 650 -11.45 6.03 -15.87
CA ILE A 650 -12.20 7.20 -16.37
C ILE A 650 -13.61 6.82 -16.86
N GLY A 651 -14.00 5.55 -16.69
CA GLY A 651 -15.35 5.06 -16.99
C GLY A 651 -15.70 4.96 -18.47
N VAL A 652 -14.72 5.03 -19.38
CA VAL A 652 -14.97 4.95 -20.83
C VAL A 652 -14.81 3.50 -21.31
N HIS A 653 -15.78 3.01 -22.07
CA HIS A 653 -15.71 1.68 -22.68
C HIS A 653 -16.41 1.64 -24.03
N VAL A 654 -16.08 0.64 -24.84
CA VAL A 654 -16.79 0.40 -26.10
C VAL A 654 -18.23 -0.02 -25.77
N PRO A 655 -19.25 0.47 -26.52
CA PRO A 655 -20.65 0.09 -26.26
C PRO A 655 -20.86 -1.43 -26.29
N ARG A 656 -21.82 -1.91 -25.48
CA ARG A 656 -22.23 -3.33 -25.34
C ARG A 656 -21.24 -4.25 -24.62
N ILE A 657 -19.99 -3.83 -24.40
CA ILE A 657 -19.03 -4.64 -23.66
C ILE A 657 -19.46 -4.89 -22.21
N GLU A 658 -20.26 -4.00 -21.64
CA GLU A 658 -20.80 -4.07 -20.27
C GLU A 658 -21.67 -5.32 -20.00
N HIS A 659 -22.22 -5.94 -21.06
CA HIS A 659 -22.96 -7.21 -20.97
C HIS A 659 -22.03 -8.43 -20.82
N TRP A 660 -20.75 -8.26 -21.17
CA TRP A 660 -19.74 -9.33 -21.24
C TRP A 660 -18.60 -9.16 -20.25
N LEU A 661 -18.25 -7.92 -19.91
CA LEU A 661 -17.15 -7.59 -19.02
C LEU A 661 -17.59 -6.54 -18.01
N GLN A 662 -17.35 -6.82 -16.73
CA GLN A 662 -17.54 -5.87 -15.65
C GLN A 662 -16.27 -5.77 -14.82
N TRP A 663 -15.96 -4.58 -14.37
CA TRP A 663 -14.78 -4.28 -13.56
C TRP A 663 -15.15 -3.41 -12.37
N GLU A 664 -14.33 -3.48 -11.34
CA GLU A 664 -14.30 -2.49 -10.27
C GLU A 664 -12.88 -1.95 -10.15
N THR A 665 -12.80 -0.63 -9.97
CA THR A 665 -11.55 0.11 -9.82
C THR A 665 -11.60 0.94 -8.55
N ARG A 666 -10.53 0.83 -7.76
CA ARG A 666 -10.33 1.63 -6.56
C ARG A 666 -8.92 2.17 -6.55
N TYR A 667 -8.75 3.36 -6.00
CA TYR A 667 -7.42 3.90 -5.76
C TYR A 667 -6.88 3.28 -4.48
N ARG A 668 -5.58 2.99 -4.44
CA ARG A 668 -4.92 2.46 -3.23
C ARG A 668 -5.10 3.41 -2.04
N LYS A 669 -4.64 2.97 -0.87
CA LYS A 669 -4.57 3.82 0.31
C LYS A 669 -3.88 5.17 0.09
N VAL A 670 -4.65 6.23 0.33
CA VAL A 670 -4.22 7.62 0.38
C VAL A 670 -4.56 8.18 1.76
N ASP A 671 -3.77 9.12 2.24
CA ASP A 671 -4.02 9.82 3.50
C ASP A 671 -5.20 10.79 3.32
N THR A 672 -6.41 10.26 3.42
CA THR A 672 -7.66 11.00 3.24
C THR A 672 -7.82 12.08 4.31
N GLU A 673 -7.36 11.83 5.54
CA GLU A 673 -7.33 12.82 6.61
C GLU A 673 -6.44 14.02 6.27
N LEU A 674 -5.29 13.80 5.63
CA LEU A 674 -4.45 14.88 5.09
C LEU A 674 -5.18 15.67 4.01
N LEU A 675 -5.83 15.02 3.06
CA LEU A 675 -6.54 15.68 1.96
C LEU A 675 -7.75 16.50 2.47
N GLU A 676 -8.52 15.93 3.40
CA GLU A 676 -9.67 16.60 4.03
C GLU A 676 -9.22 17.81 4.86
N ARG A 677 -8.20 17.65 5.69
CA ARG A 677 -7.69 18.76 6.54
C ARG A 677 -7.00 19.86 5.74
N ALA A 678 -6.39 19.52 4.61
CA ALA A 678 -5.80 20.50 3.71
C ALA A 678 -6.88 21.29 2.92
N GLY A 679 -8.13 20.83 2.90
CA GLY A 679 -9.22 21.48 2.17
C GLY A 679 -9.06 21.34 0.65
N VAL A 680 -8.70 20.14 0.19
CA VAL A 680 -8.45 19.86 -1.23
C VAL A 680 -9.71 20.09 -2.06
N GLU A 681 -9.59 20.90 -3.10
CA GLU A 681 -10.70 21.26 -4.00
C GLU A 681 -11.03 20.13 -5.00
N PRO A 682 -12.25 20.11 -5.58
CA PRO A 682 -12.59 19.25 -6.71
C PRO A 682 -11.55 19.39 -7.84
N TRP A 683 -11.19 18.27 -8.45
CA TRP A 683 -10.17 18.27 -9.50
C TRP A 683 -10.62 19.04 -10.75
N ALA A 684 -9.84 20.05 -11.13
CA ALA A 684 -9.84 20.67 -12.44
C ALA A 684 -8.38 20.94 -12.85
N TRP A 685 -8.03 20.61 -14.10
CA TRP A 685 -6.69 20.83 -14.62
C TRP A 685 -6.41 22.34 -14.78
N PRO A 686 -5.23 22.85 -14.34
CA PRO A 686 -4.86 24.25 -14.48
C PRO A 686 -4.52 24.66 -15.92
#